data_AF-A0A412FVD6-F1
#
_entry.id   AF-A0A412FVD6-F1
#
_cell.length_a   1.000
_cell.length_b   1.000
_cell.length_c   1.000
_cell.angle_alpha   90.00
_cell.angle_beta   90.00
_cell.angle_gamma   90.00
#
_symmetry.space_group_name_H-M   'P 1'
#
loop_
_entity.id
_entity.type
_entity.pdbx_description
1 polymer ?
#
loop_
_entity_poly.entity_id
_entity_poly.type
_entity_poly.pdbx_seq_one_letter_code
_entity_poly.pdbx_strand_id
1 'polypeptide(L)'
;MNKLPEKLTQLRKYNGFSQQTVAEKAQVSVLDYMAWENGRAIPDVDHLILLADCFNISLDEMIRNEVPVLPEKDLHETLDIPFMKKPEEEIPAPGIAAEPTMTQSEPANLGQTRVIPAVKDLEKTKPLTTVKESPTSSQSNGTARPKSSPVPVKKKNQQTKLIGAAVGIGLVVLLLILLLSGLGGGKKDEVTTIMTAENRLAAGDEFTLVLNTDGTVKGQGSNDEGQLDVGSWANITSIKAGARHSVGLKKNGTVVAAGSSRMNQTDVEGWSGITAIAAGENHTLGLKKDGTVVCTGDNGAKQCEVSEWKDVAKIAAGADISVGITQEGKVLIAGSSADVSSLSSVQNVVISGDTLLILTQSGSLDCISGKRGVCPAKKPSNITMAAASSDHVLFLNRDGTVSAEGDKEYGRLEVGEWKDVIAVAAGEKHSVGLLKNGTLVAAGDNSRGQSEMSGNSEEEKQLDTVKNIKISQDGDQIKISWDKVEDADYYEVSAALKKEYSAKIDGTSVSLNGNLFEDGKQVTFSIVAYSRQDNLKPSEASTQVFNYFAPTATPSQTLASVANVKISQDANNVRISWDAVEHADYYEVSVTNLNGYHEKVSGTSVTLPNSSFEDGKQVTITIIAGSNSTLYENSVESITNYNYIAPTPTPTPTPVPTPEITPEPTPVPTPSEIPEPSSTPAGEGEGGDEESEGSHGNE
;
A
#
# COMPACT_ATOMS: atom_id res chain seq x y z
N MET A 1 -41.35 29.76 -3.01
CA MET A 1 -39.96 29.92 -2.51
C MET A 1 -39.08 28.93 -3.24
N ASN A 2 -37.79 29.23 -3.41
CA ASN A 2 -36.82 28.30 -3.99
C ASN A 2 -36.49 27.22 -2.95
N LYS A 3 -36.75 25.95 -3.25
CA LYS A 3 -36.51 24.81 -2.37
C LYS A 3 -35.14 24.15 -2.55
N LEU A 4 -34.31 24.63 -3.48
CA LEU A 4 -32.96 24.13 -3.69
C LEU A 4 -32.09 24.11 -2.41
N PRO A 5 -32.12 25.11 -1.51
CA PRO A 5 -31.34 25.07 -0.26
C PRO A 5 -31.76 23.93 0.68
N GLU A 6 -33.08 23.70 0.78
CA GLU A 6 -33.67 22.60 1.55
C GLU A 6 -33.29 21.24 0.94
N LYS A 7 -33.39 21.12 -0.39
CA LYS A 7 -33.00 19.93 -1.17
C LYS A 7 -31.53 19.58 -0.99
N LEU A 8 -30.61 20.52 -1.18
CA LEU A 8 -29.17 20.30 -1.03
C LEU A 8 -28.84 19.83 0.39
N THR A 9 -29.43 20.47 1.40
CA THR A 9 -29.29 20.08 2.82
C THR A 9 -29.77 18.65 3.09
N GLN A 10 -30.90 18.23 2.49
CA GLN A 10 -31.44 16.89 2.65
C GLN A 10 -30.62 15.83 1.89
N LEU A 11 -30.32 16.06 0.61
CA LEU A 11 -29.49 15.16 -0.21
C LEU A 11 -28.11 14.94 0.43
N ARG A 12 -27.49 16.00 0.96
CA ARG A 12 -26.21 15.90 1.66
C ARG A 12 -26.31 15.04 2.92
N LYS A 13 -27.30 15.28 3.78
CA LYS A 13 -27.51 14.49 5.01
C LYS A 13 -27.81 13.03 4.69
N TYR A 14 -28.66 12.78 3.70
CA TYR A 14 -29.02 11.43 3.26
C TYR A 14 -27.81 10.63 2.76
N ASN A 15 -26.98 11.24 1.92
CA ASN A 15 -25.73 10.65 1.43
C ASN A 15 -24.59 10.65 2.49
N GLY A 16 -24.81 11.18 3.70
CA GLY A 16 -23.82 11.21 4.77
C GLY A 16 -22.62 12.13 4.53
N PHE A 17 -22.69 13.05 3.55
CA PHE A 17 -21.55 13.89 3.18
C PHE A 17 -21.39 15.11 4.11
N SER A 18 -20.14 15.52 4.35
CA SER A 18 -19.84 16.81 4.97
C SER A 18 -20.06 17.96 3.98
N GLN A 19 -20.24 19.20 4.47
CA GLN A 19 -20.34 20.38 3.60
C GLN A 19 -19.07 20.58 2.76
N GLN A 20 -17.90 20.25 3.32
CA GLN A 20 -16.63 20.28 2.60
C GLN A 20 -16.59 19.22 1.49
N THR A 21 -17.03 17.99 1.75
CA THR A 21 -17.05 16.90 0.77
C THR A 21 -17.93 17.23 -0.46
N VAL A 22 -19.04 17.94 -0.27
CA VAL A 22 -19.87 18.38 -1.41
C VAL A 22 -19.25 19.60 -2.11
N ALA A 23 -18.68 20.56 -1.38
CA ALA A 23 -17.97 21.69 -1.98
C ALA A 23 -16.80 21.25 -2.88
N GLU A 24 -16.00 20.29 -2.40
CA GLU A 24 -14.89 19.68 -3.16
C GLU A 24 -15.39 18.98 -4.44
N LYS A 25 -16.46 18.18 -4.36
CA LYS A 25 -17.09 17.56 -5.54
C LYS A 25 -17.70 18.56 -6.51
N ALA A 26 -18.29 19.64 -5.98
CA ALA A 26 -18.83 20.76 -6.76
C ALA A 26 -17.75 21.76 -7.20
N GLN A 27 -16.46 21.52 -6.90
CA GLN A 27 -15.32 22.35 -7.29
C GLN A 27 -15.36 23.83 -6.80
N VAL A 28 -16.07 24.10 -5.70
CA VAL A 28 -16.19 25.43 -5.07
C VAL A 28 -15.62 25.48 -3.66
N SER A 29 -15.51 26.68 -3.07
CA SER A 29 -15.15 26.78 -1.66
C SER A 29 -16.30 26.29 -0.77
N VAL A 30 -15.96 25.82 0.44
CA VAL A 30 -16.95 25.40 1.44
C VAL A 30 -17.91 26.56 1.78
N LEU A 31 -17.44 27.81 1.74
CA LEU A 31 -18.26 28.99 2.00
C LEU A 31 -19.32 29.24 0.91
N ASP A 32 -19.00 28.95 -0.36
CA ASP A 32 -19.94 29.08 -1.49
C ASP A 32 -21.02 27.99 -1.42
N TYR A 33 -20.62 26.74 -1.17
CA TYR A 33 -21.57 25.65 -0.95
C TYR A 33 -22.46 25.89 0.27
N MET A 34 -21.90 26.41 1.38
CA MET A 34 -22.68 26.85 2.54
C MET A 34 -23.62 28.02 2.19
N ALA A 35 -23.26 28.92 1.29
CA ALA A 35 -24.15 29.97 0.82
C ALA A 35 -25.34 29.40 0.01
N TRP A 36 -25.17 28.28 -0.69
CA TRP A 36 -26.25 27.56 -1.37
C TRP A 36 -27.17 26.82 -0.38
N GLU A 37 -26.64 26.03 0.58
CA GLU A 37 -27.46 25.37 1.62
C GLU A 37 -28.25 26.37 2.49
N ASN A 38 -27.69 27.57 2.72
CA ASN A 38 -28.36 28.63 3.49
C ASN A 38 -29.19 29.60 2.61
N GLY A 39 -29.34 29.32 1.31
CA GLY A 39 -30.17 30.12 0.39
C GLY A 39 -29.70 31.58 0.19
N ARG A 40 -28.43 31.88 0.49
CA ARG A 40 -27.81 33.21 0.31
C ARG A 40 -27.27 33.42 -1.10
N ALA A 41 -26.96 32.33 -1.80
CA ALA A 41 -26.59 32.30 -3.21
C ALA A 41 -27.29 31.12 -3.91
N ILE A 42 -27.24 31.09 -5.24
CA ILE A 42 -27.76 30.00 -6.07
C ILE A 42 -26.61 29.53 -6.98
N PRO A 43 -26.35 28.22 -7.11
CA PRO A 43 -25.37 27.71 -8.07
C PRO A 43 -25.82 28.00 -9.51
N ASP A 44 -24.86 28.21 -10.40
CA ASP A 44 -25.12 28.24 -11.85
C ASP A 44 -25.33 26.83 -12.43
N VAL A 45 -25.51 26.74 -13.76
CA VAL A 45 -25.85 25.49 -14.44
C VAL A 45 -24.71 24.46 -14.38
N ASP A 46 -23.45 24.88 -14.45
CA ASP A 46 -22.31 23.97 -14.44
C ASP A 46 -22.14 23.37 -13.02
N HIS A 47 -22.30 24.20 -12.00
CA HIS A 47 -22.32 23.75 -10.60
C HIS A 47 -23.56 22.90 -10.26
N LEU A 48 -24.72 23.16 -10.88
CA LEU A 48 -25.92 22.32 -10.74
C LEU A 48 -25.72 20.92 -11.36
N ILE A 49 -24.96 20.80 -12.45
CA ILE A 49 -24.56 19.50 -13.03
C ILE A 49 -23.65 18.76 -12.04
N LEU A 50 -22.59 19.39 -11.55
CA LEU A 50 -21.67 18.77 -10.58
C LEU A 50 -22.38 18.34 -9.28
N LEU A 51 -23.39 19.09 -8.84
CA LEU A 51 -24.22 18.73 -7.68
C LEU A 51 -25.19 17.57 -7.99
N ALA A 52 -25.76 17.51 -9.19
CA ALA A 52 -26.63 16.40 -9.61
C ALA A 52 -25.83 15.08 -9.66
N ASP A 53 -24.66 15.10 -10.30
CA ASP A 53 -23.70 13.98 -10.32
C ASP A 53 -23.22 13.61 -8.91
N CYS A 54 -22.92 14.60 -8.07
CA CYS A 54 -22.46 14.39 -6.68
C CYS A 54 -23.47 13.61 -5.83
N PHE A 55 -24.77 13.84 -6.02
CA PHE A 55 -25.86 13.17 -5.30
C PHE A 55 -26.51 12.02 -6.08
N ASN A 56 -26.01 11.70 -7.28
CA ASN A 56 -26.56 10.65 -8.16
C ASN A 56 -28.07 10.84 -8.46
N ILE A 57 -28.47 12.07 -8.78
CA ILE A 57 -29.82 12.40 -9.27
C ILE A 57 -29.74 13.09 -10.64
N SER A 58 -30.85 13.15 -11.38
CA SER A 58 -30.83 13.85 -12.68
C SER A 58 -30.77 15.39 -12.52
N LEU A 59 -30.21 16.09 -13.51
CA LEU A 59 -30.19 17.56 -13.52
C LEU A 59 -31.62 18.16 -13.52
N ASP A 60 -32.56 17.51 -14.21
CA ASP A 60 -33.98 17.89 -14.21
C ASP A 60 -34.57 17.81 -12.79
N GLU A 61 -34.33 16.70 -12.10
CA GLU A 61 -34.75 16.48 -10.72
C GLU A 61 -34.04 17.40 -9.72
N MET A 62 -32.78 17.77 -9.96
CA MET A 62 -32.07 18.79 -9.20
C MET A 62 -32.75 20.17 -9.34
N ILE A 63 -33.12 20.57 -10.56
CA ILE A 63 -33.66 21.92 -10.85
C ILE A 63 -35.15 22.06 -10.48
N ARG A 64 -35.95 20.98 -10.49
CA ARG A 64 -37.37 21.00 -10.07
C ARG A 64 -37.54 21.61 -8.68
N ASN A 65 -38.51 22.51 -8.51
CA ASN A 65 -38.76 23.20 -7.22
C ASN A 65 -39.55 22.34 -6.19
N GLU A 66 -39.28 21.04 -6.20
CA GLU A 66 -39.83 20.00 -5.35
C GLU A 66 -38.71 19.48 -4.43
N VAL A 67 -39.06 18.95 -3.26
CA VAL A 67 -38.10 18.27 -2.37
C VAL A 67 -38.21 16.78 -2.66
N PRO A 68 -37.10 16.07 -2.92
CA PRO A 68 -37.15 14.65 -3.27
C PRO A 68 -37.75 13.84 -2.12
N VAL A 69 -38.62 12.89 -2.44
CA VAL A 69 -39.08 11.88 -1.49
C VAL A 69 -38.00 10.82 -1.42
N LEU A 70 -37.09 11.00 -0.47
CA LEU A 70 -35.97 10.09 -0.23
C LEU A 70 -36.50 8.79 0.40
N PRO A 71 -35.97 7.61 0.03
CA PRO A 71 -36.30 6.36 0.70
C PRO A 71 -36.05 6.47 2.22
N GLU A 72 -36.84 5.76 3.02
CA GLU A 72 -36.48 5.56 4.42
C GLU A 72 -35.20 4.73 4.46
N LYS A 73 -34.17 5.26 5.13
CA LYS A 73 -33.05 4.43 5.58
C LYS A 73 -33.54 3.60 6.75
N ASP A 74 -33.26 2.31 6.76
CA ASP A 74 -33.42 1.47 7.95
C ASP A 74 -32.59 2.07 9.10
N LEU A 75 -33.29 2.70 10.04
CA LEU A 75 -32.72 3.54 11.10
C LEU A 75 -32.96 2.90 12.47
N HIS A 76 -32.41 1.70 12.63
CA HIS A 76 -32.29 1.04 13.92
C HIS A 76 -30.82 1.06 14.38
N GLU A 77 -30.65 1.07 15.70
CA GLU A 77 -29.41 1.41 16.42
C GLU A 77 -29.01 2.90 16.29
N THR A 78 -29.00 3.73 17.35
CA THR A 78 -29.15 3.46 18.80
C THR A 78 -29.90 4.59 19.51
N LEU A 79 -30.69 4.25 20.56
CA LEU A 79 -30.64 4.83 21.92
C LEU A 79 -31.82 4.33 22.79
N ASP A 80 -31.51 3.77 23.97
CA ASP A 80 -32.49 3.28 24.94
C ASP A 80 -33.19 4.38 25.75
N ILE A 81 -34.46 4.14 26.12
CA ILE A 81 -34.93 4.28 27.52
C ILE A 81 -36.14 3.35 27.79
N PRO A 82 -36.34 2.84 29.03
CA PRO A 82 -37.18 1.66 29.31
C PRO A 82 -38.58 1.98 29.85
N PHE A 83 -39.48 0.97 29.95
CA PHE A 83 -40.12 0.52 31.21
C PHE A 83 -41.16 -0.63 31.03
N MET A 84 -41.11 -1.62 31.94
CA MET A 84 -42.19 -2.54 32.41
C MET A 84 -42.83 -3.66 31.54
N LYS A 85 -42.71 -4.89 32.10
CA LYS A 85 -43.72 -5.98 32.27
C LYS A 85 -43.91 -7.12 31.23
N LYS A 86 -43.38 -8.29 31.62
CA LYS A 86 -44.01 -9.65 31.55
C LYS A 86 -45.43 -9.63 32.18
N PRO A 87 -46.35 -10.58 31.89
CA PRO A 87 -46.20 -12.06 31.94
C PRO A 87 -46.29 -12.72 30.54
N GLU A 88 -46.10 -14.02 30.25
CA GLU A 88 -45.88 -15.33 30.91
C GLU A 88 -46.84 -16.38 30.28
N GLU A 89 -46.77 -17.66 30.68
CA GLU A 89 -47.43 -18.84 30.03
C GLU A 89 -46.84 -19.25 28.65
N GLU A 90 -46.61 -20.53 28.33
CA GLU A 90 -46.53 -21.74 29.19
C GLU A 90 -45.58 -22.80 28.57
N ILE A 91 -45.16 -23.80 29.36
CA ILE A 91 -44.26 -24.89 28.93
C ILE A 91 -44.91 -26.25 29.27
N PRO A 92 -44.92 -27.20 28.31
CA PRO A 92 -44.72 -28.61 28.61
C PRO A 92 -43.41 -29.14 28.00
N ALA A 93 -42.74 -30.04 28.72
CA ALA A 93 -41.46 -30.65 28.35
C ALA A 93 -41.59 -32.20 28.22
N PRO A 94 -40.53 -33.02 28.32
CA PRO A 94 -39.69 -33.37 27.17
C PRO A 94 -39.57 -34.89 26.91
N GLY A 95 -38.97 -35.26 25.77
CA GLY A 95 -38.69 -36.64 25.34
C GLY A 95 -39.23 -36.91 23.93
N ILE A 96 -38.72 -37.88 23.16
CA ILE A 96 -37.77 -38.97 23.45
C ILE A 96 -36.74 -39.04 22.30
N ALA A 97 -35.50 -39.47 22.57
CA ALA A 97 -34.47 -39.66 21.54
C ALA A 97 -34.67 -40.96 20.73
N ALA A 98 -34.43 -40.90 19.41
CA ALA A 98 -34.34 -42.03 18.51
C ALA A 98 -33.30 -41.76 17.40
N GLU A 99 -32.71 -42.81 16.85
CA GLU A 99 -31.55 -42.77 15.95
C GLU A 99 -31.90 -42.36 14.49
N PRO A 100 -30.92 -41.87 13.69
CA PRO A 100 -31.20 -41.27 12.40
C PRO A 100 -31.72 -42.28 11.37
N THR A 101 -32.92 -42.02 10.85
CA THR A 101 -33.50 -42.79 9.76
C THR A 101 -33.09 -42.17 8.42
N MET A 102 -32.36 -42.91 7.58
CA MET A 102 -32.05 -42.46 6.21
C MET A 102 -33.30 -42.58 5.31
N THR A 103 -33.93 -41.45 5.03
CA THR A 103 -35.03 -41.35 4.05
C THR A 103 -34.75 -40.28 3.01
N GLN A 104 -34.49 -40.76 1.78
CA GLN A 104 -34.88 -40.20 0.48
C GLN A 104 -34.73 -38.69 0.26
N SER A 105 -33.90 -38.35 -0.74
CA SER A 105 -33.82 -37.00 -1.32
C SER A 105 -35.19 -36.47 -1.72
N GLU A 106 -35.59 -35.33 -1.14
CA GLU A 106 -36.63 -34.49 -1.72
C GLU A 106 -36.21 -34.03 -3.14
N PRO A 107 -37.15 -33.83 -4.07
CA PRO A 107 -36.80 -33.28 -5.38
C PRO A 107 -36.24 -31.87 -5.18
N ALA A 108 -35.03 -31.62 -5.69
CA ALA A 108 -34.40 -30.31 -5.65
C ALA A 108 -35.35 -29.26 -6.26
N ASN A 109 -35.46 -28.10 -5.60
CA ASN A 109 -36.30 -26.99 -6.05
C ASN A 109 -35.67 -26.32 -7.30
N LEU A 110 -35.88 -26.98 -8.43
CA LEU A 110 -35.50 -26.62 -9.80
C LEU A 110 -36.69 -25.87 -10.41
N GLY A 111 -36.51 -24.58 -10.74
CA GLY A 111 -37.58 -23.74 -11.29
C GLY A 111 -37.88 -22.44 -10.53
N GLN A 112 -36.93 -21.91 -9.75
CA GLN A 112 -37.06 -20.63 -9.06
C GLN A 112 -35.74 -19.84 -9.10
N THR A 113 -35.81 -18.57 -9.53
CA THR A 113 -34.71 -17.61 -9.34
C THR A 113 -34.40 -17.49 -7.86
N ARG A 114 -33.12 -17.68 -7.51
CA ARG A 114 -32.61 -17.54 -6.15
C ARG A 114 -32.07 -16.14 -5.96
N VAL A 115 -32.66 -15.38 -5.04
CA VAL A 115 -32.10 -14.12 -4.58
C VAL A 115 -31.09 -14.45 -3.49
N ILE A 116 -29.82 -14.25 -3.80
CA ILE A 116 -28.71 -14.43 -2.88
C ILE A 116 -28.55 -13.08 -2.15
N PRO A 117 -28.86 -12.98 -0.84
CA PRO A 117 -28.75 -11.72 -0.11
C PRO A 117 -27.31 -11.20 -0.18
N ALA A 118 -27.15 -9.89 -0.28
CA ALA A 118 -25.84 -9.28 -0.46
C ALA A 118 -24.85 -9.74 0.62
N VAL A 119 -23.63 -10.09 0.20
CA VAL A 119 -22.50 -10.31 1.10
C VAL A 119 -22.32 -9.02 1.91
N LYS A 120 -22.67 -9.06 3.21
CA LYS A 120 -22.32 -7.97 4.14
C LYS A 120 -20.81 -7.75 4.02
N ASP A 121 -20.43 -6.47 3.99
CA ASP A 121 -19.12 -5.92 3.58
C ASP A 121 -19.03 -5.40 2.12
N LEU A 122 -20.07 -5.54 1.28
CA LEU A 122 -20.12 -4.90 -0.05
C LEU A 122 -20.55 -3.41 -0.09
N GLU A 123 -20.87 -2.79 1.06
CA GLU A 123 -21.19 -1.35 1.14
C GLU A 123 -20.14 -0.53 1.91
N LYS A 124 -19.29 0.20 1.17
CA LYS A 124 -18.70 1.53 1.53
C LYS A 124 -17.75 2.03 0.42
N THR A 125 -18.30 2.66 -0.61
CA THR A 125 -17.54 3.22 -1.74
C THR A 125 -16.78 4.51 -1.37
N LYS A 126 -15.57 4.38 -0.81
CA LYS A 126 -14.58 5.48 -0.76
C LYS A 126 -13.73 5.51 -2.04
N PRO A 127 -13.60 6.66 -2.72
CA PRO A 127 -12.56 6.86 -3.72
C PRO A 127 -11.17 6.82 -3.06
N LEU A 128 -10.23 6.08 -3.64
CA LEU A 128 -8.81 6.14 -3.26
C LEU A 128 -8.20 7.45 -3.78
N THR A 129 -7.67 8.27 -2.87
CA THR A 129 -7.04 9.56 -3.20
C THR A 129 -5.62 9.40 -3.74
N THR A 130 -5.26 10.25 -4.69
CA THR A 130 -3.97 10.22 -5.39
C THR A 130 -2.81 10.62 -4.49
N VAL A 131 -1.86 9.71 -4.26
CA VAL A 131 -0.57 10.05 -3.63
C VAL A 131 0.25 10.89 -4.62
N LYS A 132 0.73 12.07 -4.17
CA LYS A 132 1.72 12.85 -4.91
C LYS A 132 3.12 12.27 -4.71
N GLU A 133 3.82 11.98 -5.80
CA GLU A 133 5.27 11.81 -5.75
C GLU A 133 5.97 13.11 -5.33
N SER A 134 7.19 12.97 -4.82
CA SER A 134 8.13 14.08 -4.59
C SER A 134 9.53 13.63 -5.02
N PRO A 135 10.38 14.56 -5.50
CA PRO A 135 11.34 14.22 -6.56
C PRO A 135 12.57 13.45 -6.05
N THR A 136 12.87 12.33 -6.72
CA THR A 136 14.17 11.66 -6.60
C THR A 136 15.26 12.50 -7.24
N SER A 137 16.27 12.87 -6.47
CA SER A 137 17.45 13.56 -6.99
C SER A 137 18.33 12.61 -7.81
N SER A 138 18.77 13.06 -8.99
CA SER A 138 19.83 12.39 -9.74
C SER A 138 21.19 13.00 -9.38
N GLN A 139 22.15 12.15 -9.03
CA GLN A 139 23.58 12.51 -9.06
C GLN A 139 24.28 11.78 -10.19
N SER A 140 25.24 12.46 -10.80
CA SER A 140 25.92 12.05 -12.03
C SER A 140 27.32 11.52 -11.77
N ASN A 141 27.66 10.39 -12.39
CA ASN A 141 29.00 10.03 -12.90
C ASN A 141 28.84 8.77 -13.78
N GLY A 142 29.58 8.57 -14.89
CA GLY A 142 30.52 9.46 -15.57
C GLY A 142 31.42 8.66 -16.53
N THR A 143 31.60 9.11 -17.78
CA THR A 143 32.38 8.46 -18.87
C THR A 143 31.79 7.13 -19.40
N ALA A 144 32.03 6.66 -20.64
CA ALA A 144 32.84 7.17 -21.77
C ALA A 144 32.16 6.91 -23.15
N ARG A 145 32.71 7.42 -24.26
CA ARG A 145 32.21 7.24 -25.65
C ARG A 145 33.35 7.14 -26.68
N PRO A 146 33.24 6.29 -27.71
CA PRO A 146 33.29 6.77 -29.11
C PRO A 146 32.27 6.05 -30.03
N LYS A 147 31.39 6.74 -30.77
CA LYS A 147 31.57 7.40 -32.11
C LYS A 147 31.59 6.45 -33.34
N SER A 148 30.42 6.30 -33.97
CA SER A 148 30.19 6.26 -35.43
C SER A 148 28.67 6.26 -35.68
N SER A 149 28.10 6.52 -36.86
CA SER A 149 28.17 7.62 -37.85
C SER A 149 27.04 7.32 -38.89
N PRO A 150 26.44 8.29 -39.62
CA PRO A 150 25.09 8.12 -40.18
C PRO A 150 24.97 8.06 -41.72
N VAL A 151 23.90 7.44 -42.24
CA VAL A 151 23.47 7.48 -43.66
C VAL A 151 21.91 7.61 -43.74
N PRO A 152 21.29 8.30 -44.73
CA PRO A 152 19.99 8.96 -44.48
C PRO A 152 18.84 8.78 -45.53
N VAL A 153 17.63 9.16 -45.10
CA VAL A 153 16.56 9.86 -45.87
C VAL A 153 15.89 9.18 -47.08
N LYS A 154 14.55 9.13 -47.04
CA LYS A 154 13.67 9.70 -48.09
C LYS A 154 12.21 9.90 -47.61
N LYS A 155 11.71 11.14 -47.70
CA LYS A 155 10.27 11.47 -47.69
C LYS A 155 9.73 11.48 -49.14
N LYS A 156 8.44 11.19 -49.31
CA LYS A 156 7.62 11.72 -50.42
C LYS A 156 6.20 12.01 -49.92
N ASN A 157 5.75 13.25 -50.11
CA ASN A 157 4.34 13.62 -50.01
C ASN A 157 3.71 13.53 -51.41
N GLN A 158 2.41 13.25 -51.49
CA GLN A 158 1.55 13.74 -52.58
C GLN A 158 0.23 14.26 -52.00
N GLN A 159 -0.25 15.39 -52.51
CA GLN A 159 -1.55 15.99 -52.21
C GLN A 159 -2.39 16.05 -53.50
N THR A 160 -3.62 15.54 -53.47
CA THR A 160 -4.73 15.84 -54.41
C THR A 160 -6.00 15.17 -53.88
N LYS A 161 -7.22 15.70 -54.02
CA LYS A 161 -7.70 17.09 -54.23
C LYS A 161 -9.21 17.11 -53.88
N LEU A 162 -9.77 18.22 -53.40
CA LEU A 162 -11.12 18.23 -52.80
C LEU A 162 -12.23 18.80 -53.71
N ILE A 163 -13.41 18.15 -53.70
CA ILE A 163 -14.73 18.61 -54.17
C ILE A 163 -15.78 17.85 -53.30
N GLY A 164 -16.86 18.41 -52.73
CA GLY A 164 -17.30 19.81 -52.60
C GLY A 164 -18.65 20.10 -53.28
N ALA A 165 -19.82 20.18 -52.62
CA ALA A 165 -20.16 20.00 -51.19
C ALA A 165 -21.28 18.93 -51.06
N ALA A 166 -22.44 18.99 -50.38
CA ALA A 166 -23.19 19.91 -49.48
C ALA A 166 -24.38 19.07 -48.88
N VAL A 167 -25.16 19.41 -47.84
CA VAL A 167 -25.19 20.36 -46.67
C VAL A 167 -26.34 19.83 -45.78
N GLY A 168 -26.38 19.92 -44.45
CA GLY A 168 -25.45 20.49 -43.46
C GLY A 168 -25.97 20.27 -42.02
N ILE A 169 -25.58 21.13 -41.07
CA ILE A 169 -25.91 21.06 -39.61
C ILE A 169 -25.35 19.82 -38.90
N GLY A 170 -24.02 19.71 -38.83
CA GLY A 170 -23.32 18.70 -38.01
C GLY A 170 -21.84 19.01 -37.71
N LEU A 171 -21.42 20.28 -37.87
CA LEU A 171 -20.00 20.60 -38.11
C LEU A 171 -19.35 21.56 -37.09
N VAL A 172 -20.03 21.89 -35.99
CA VAL A 172 -19.46 22.75 -34.92
C VAL A 172 -18.97 21.93 -33.72
N VAL A 173 -19.63 20.82 -33.39
CA VAL A 173 -19.19 19.91 -32.31
C VAL A 173 -18.03 19.00 -32.76
N LEU A 174 -18.07 18.51 -34.00
CA LEU A 174 -17.07 17.57 -34.52
C LEU A 174 -15.67 18.21 -34.71
N LEU A 175 -15.61 19.55 -34.84
CA LEU A 175 -14.35 20.29 -35.01
C LEU A 175 -13.66 20.63 -33.68
N LEU A 176 -14.37 20.57 -32.55
CA LEU A 176 -13.79 20.68 -31.20
C LEU A 176 -13.14 19.35 -30.76
N ILE A 177 -13.72 18.21 -31.14
CA ILE A 177 -13.20 16.87 -30.82
C ILE A 177 -11.90 16.55 -31.61
N LEU A 178 -11.69 17.17 -32.77
CA LEU A 178 -10.52 16.93 -33.64
C LEU A 178 -9.34 17.92 -33.43
N LEU A 179 -9.41 18.83 -32.45
CA LEU A 179 -8.35 19.82 -32.19
C LEU A 179 -7.44 19.53 -30.99
N LEU A 180 -7.64 18.41 -30.28
CA LEU A 180 -6.71 17.92 -29.24
C LEU A 180 -5.75 16.82 -29.71
N SER A 181 -5.88 16.36 -30.96
CA SER A 181 -5.07 15.28 -31.55
C SER A 181 -3.92 15.80 -32.43
N GLY A 182 -3.21 16.87 -32.04
CA GLY A 182 -2.22 17.45 -32.95
C GLY A 182 -1.39 18.68 -32.56
N LEU A 183 -0.90 18.81 -31.32
CA LEU A 183 0.34 19.54 -30.96
C LEU A 183 0.61 19.51 -29.44
N GLY A 184 1.37 18.52 -28.97
CA GLY A 184 1.75 18.40 -27.55
C GLY A 184 2.59 17.14 -27.32
N GLY A 185 3.72 17.27 -26.63
CA GLY A 185 4.68 16.17 -26.48
C GLY A 185 4.44 15.32 -25.25
N GLY A 186 4.16 14.03 -25.46
CA GLY A 186 4.58 12.94 -24.58
C GLY A 186 4.19 12.98 -23.10
N LYS A 187 2.99 12.48 -22.79
CA LYS A 187 2.86 11.43 -21.77
C LYS A 187 2.39 10.15 -22.44
N LYS A 188 2.82 9.00 -21.92
CA LYS A 188 2.16 7.72 -22.20
C LYS A 188 1.07 7.58 -21.16
N ASP A 189 -0.18 7.43 -21.58
CA ASP A 189 -1.26 7.18 -20.65
C ASP A 189 -1.09 5.79 -20.03
N GLU A 190 -1.12 5.71 -18.71
CA GLU A 190 -1.15 4.41 -18.04
C GLU A 190 -2.57 3.86 -18.05
N VAL A 191 -2.69 2.59 -18.48
CA VAL A 191 -3.93 1.83 -18.42
C VAL A 191 -4.20 1.48 -16.95
N THR A 192 -4.84 2.40 -16.24
CA THR A 192 -5.40 2.16 -14.90
C THR A 192 -6.46 1.09 -15.02
N THR A 193 -6.23 -0.09 -14.45
CA THR A 193 -7.19 -1.19 -14.45
C THR A 193 -8.38 -0.83 -13.55
N ILE A 194 -9.47 -0.37 -14.16
CA ILE A 194 -10.73 -0.10 -13.48
C ILE A 194 -11.39 -1.45 -13.11
N MET A 195 -11.87 -1.61 -11.87
CA MET A 195 -12.81 -2.67 -11.52
C MET A 195 -14.15 -2.44 -12.24
N THR A 196 -14.25 -2.90 -13.47
CA THR A 196 -15.51 -3.01 -14.21
C THR A 196 -16.35 -4.17 -13.66
N ALA A 197 -17.68 -4.12 -13.83
CA ALA A 197 -18.57 -5.12 -13.25
C ALA A 197 -18.31 -6.54 -13.81
N GLU A 198 -17.91 -6.66 -15.08
CA GLU A 198 -17.47 -7.90 -15.76
C GLU A 198 -16.24 -8.59 -15.12
N ASN A 199 -15.50 -7.84 -14.30
CA ASN A 199 -14.32 -8.33 -13.58
C ASN A 199 -14.65 -8.77 -12.15
N ARG A 200 -15.92 -8.66 -11.73
CA ARG A 200 -16.38 -8.95 -10.37
C ARG A 200 -17.23 -10.20 -10.18
N LEU A 201 -17.58 -10.90 -11.26
CA LEU A 201 -18.39 -12.11 -11.23
C LEU A 201 -17.79 -13.14 -12.21
N ALA A 202 -17.67 -14.39 -11.78
CA ALA A 202 -17.27 -15.51 -12.62
C ALA A 202 -17.94 -16.81 -12.16
N ALA A 203 -18.08 -17.78 -13.06
CA ALA A 203 -18.65 -19.10 -12.77
C ALA A 203 -17.90 -20.18 -13.57
N GLY A 204 -17.68 -21.34 -12.96
CA GLY A 204 -17.12 -22.54 -13.58
C GLY A 204 -18.16 -23.65 -13.70
N ASP A 205 -17.75 -24.93 -13.74
CA ASP A 205 -18.68 -26.07 -13.91
C ASP A 205 -19.81 -26.05 -12.85
N GLU A 206 -19.38 -26.13 -11.59
CA GLU A 206 -20.25 -26.32 -10.42
C GLU A 206 -19.90 -25.31 -9.30
N PHE A 207 -19.42 -24.11 -9.65
CA PHE A 207 -19.05 -23.07 -8.68
C PHE A 207 -19.16 -21.63 -9.20
N THR A 208 -19.23 -20.67 -8.28
CA THR A 208 -19.35 -19.22 -8.52
C THR A 208 -18.29 -18.46 -7.70
N LEU A 209 -17.76 -17.37 -8.26
CA LEU A 209 -16.80 -16.45 -7.62
C LEU A 209 -17.31 -14.99 -7.66
N VAL A 210 -17.02 -14.23 -6.60
CA VAL A 210 -17.31 -12.80 -6.48
C VAL A 210 -16.08 -12.02 -6.01
N LEU A 211 -15.81 -10.89 -6.66
CA LEU A 211 -14.80 -9.92 -6.24
C LEU A 211 -15.44 -8.79 -5.44
N ASN A 212 -15.02 -8.67 -4.18
CA ASN A 212 -15.39 -7.59 -3.29
C ASN A 212 -14.62 -6.30 -3.63
N THR A 213 -15.16 -5.15 -3.22
CA THR A 213 -14.59 -3.83 -3.55
C THR A 213 -13.30 -3.47 -2.80
N ASP A 214 -12.94 -4.26 -1.79
CA ASP A 214 -11.65 -4.23 -1.09
C ASP A 214 -10.54 -5.01 -1.85
N GLY A 215 -10.91 -5.82 -2.85
CA GLY A 215 -10.02 -6.71 -3.57
C GLY A 215 -9.85 -8.11 -2.95
N THR A 216 -10.75 -8.53 -2.05
CA THR A 216 -10.89 -9.93 -1.61
C THR A 216 -11.83 -10.71 -2.52
N VAL A 217 -11.69 -12.03 -2.56
CA VAL A 217 -12.55 -12.93 -3.35
C VAL A 217 -13.28 -13.90 -2.42
N LYS A 218 -14.58 -14.08 -2.64
CA LYS A 218 -15.38 -15.17 -2.03
C LYS A 218 -15.94 -16.05 -3.15
N GLY A 219 -16.27 -17.30 -2.85
CA GLY A 219 -16.85 -18.24 -3.81
C GLY A 219 -17.66 -19.35 -3.12
N GLN A 220 -18.56 -19.98 -3.87
CA GLN A 220 -19.48 -21.01 -3.38
C GLN A 220 -19.72 -22.07 -4.48
N GLY A 221 -19.95 -23.32 -4.08
CA GLY A 221 -20.16 -24.46 -5.00
C GLY A 221 -19.29 -25.67 -4.64
N SER A 222 -18.99 -26.51 -5.64
CA SER A 222 -18.00 -27.58 -5.50
C SER A 222 -16.62 -27.01 -5.19
N ASN A 223 -15.90 -27.67 -4.27
CA ASN A 223 -14.47 -27.46 -4.04
C ASN A 223 -13.64 -28.75 -4.24
N ASP A 224 -14.15 -29.70 -5.04
CA ASP A 224 -13.56 -31.06 -5.13
C ASP A 224 -12.09 -31.10 -5.64
N GLU A 225 -11.59 -30.00 -6.23
CA GLU A 225 -10.20 -29.86 -6.71
C GLU A 225 -9.47 -28.65 -6.07
N GLY A 226 -10.05 -27.98 -5.07
CA GLY A 226 -9.49 -26.75 -4.45
C GLY A 226 -9.82 -25.44 -5.18
N GLN A 227 -10.82 -25.43 -6.08
CA GLN A 227 -11.16 -24.25 -6.90
C GLN A 227 -11.72 -23.06 -6.10
N LEU A 228 -12.17 -23.27 -4.87
CA LEU A 228 -12.65 -22.24 -3.94
C LEU A 228 -11.61 -21.87 -2.87
N ASP A 229 -10.36 -22.32 -3.00
CA ASP A 229 -9.25 -22.00 -2.08
C ASP A 229 -8.71 -20.57 -2.32
N VAL A 230 -9.63 -19.60 -2.33
CA VAL A 230 -9.43 -18.19 -2.70
C VAL A 230 -9.42 -17.24 -1.50
N GLY A 231 -9.67 -17.72 -0.28
CA GLY A 231 -9.79 -16.88 0.93
C GLY A 231 -8.56 -16.01 1.22
N SER A 232 -7.36 -16.52 0.92
CA SER A 232 -6.09 -15.79 1.07
C SER A 232 -5.82 -14.75 -0.04
N TRP A 233 -6.72 -14.58 -1.00
CA TRP A 233 -6.52 -13.71 -2.15
C TRP A 233 -6.91 -12.26 -1.84
N ALA A 234 -5.90 -11.41 -1.66
CA ALA A 234 -6.05 -9.97 -1.48
C ALA A 234 -5.47 -9.16 -2.67
N ASN A 235 -5.92 -7.91 -2.79
CA ASN A 235 -5.54 -6.94 -3.85
C ASN A 235 -5.90 -7.41 -5.27
N ILE A 236 -6.93 -8.23 -5.44
CA ILE A 236 -7.44 -8.69 -6.73
C ILE A 236 -8.20 -7.55 -7.44
N THR A 237 -8.03 -7.42 -8.75
CA THR A 237 -8.70 -6.42 -9.61
C THR A 237 -9.54 -7.05 -10.73
N SER A 238 -9.35 -8.34 -11.00
CA SER A 238 -10.23 -9.13 -11.87
C SER A 238 -10.18 -10.60 -11.47
N ILE A 239 -11.34 -11.26 -11.49
CA ILE A 239 -11.47 -12.72 -11.40
C ILE A 239 -11.95 -13.31 -12.73
N LYS A 240 -11.55 -14.56 -13.00
CA LYS A 240 -12.10 -15.44 -14.03
C LYS A 240 -12.13 -16.88 -13.49
N ALA A 241 -13.00 -17.71 -14.04
CA ALA A 241 -13.14 -19.12 -13.70
C ALA A 241 -13.08 -19.94 -14.98
N GLY A 242 -12.39 -21.07 -14.93
CA GLY A 242 -12.50 -22.15 -15.90
C GLY A 242 -13.38 -23.27 -15.35
N ALA A 243 -13.35 -24.45 -15.98
CA ALA A 243 -14.21 -25.57 -15.59
C ALA A 243 -14.07 -25.93 -14.09
N ARG A 244 -12.82 -26.13 -13.65
CA ARG A 244 -12.46 -26.56 -12.28
C ARG A 244 -11.27 -25.80 -11.69
N HIS A 245 -11.08 -24.56 -12.12
CA HIS A 245 -10.00 -23.71 -11.61
C HIS A 245 -10.40 -22.23 -11.62
N SER A 246 -9.83 -21.49 -10.69
CA SER A 246 -10.07 -20.07 -10.44
C SER A 246 -8.81 -19.28 -10.77
N VAL A 247 -8.94 -18.08 -11.32
CA VAL A 247 -7.81 -17.21 -11.68
C VAL A 247 -8.08 -15.77 -11.22
N GLY A 248 -7.13 -15.19 -10.50
CA GLY A 248 -7.21 -13.83 -9.95
C GLY A 248 -6.03 -12.96 -10.39
N LEU A 249 -6.31 -11.83 -11.03
CA LEU A 249 -5.33 -10.81 -11.39
C LEU A 249 -5.16 -9.83 -10.23
N LYS A 250 -3.94 -9.69 -9.71
CA LYS A 250 -3.60 -8.73 -8.64
C LYS A 250 -3.26 -7.34 -9.21
N LYS A 251 -3.52 -6.31 -8.42
CA LYS A 251 -3.29 -4.88 -8.74
C LYS A 251 -1.85 -4.54 -9.14
N ASN A 252 -0.87 -5.36 -8.74
CA ASN A 252 0.55 -5.23 -9.09
C ASN A 252 0.91 -5.90 -10.45
N GLY A 253 -0.06 -6.49 -11.16
CA GLY A 253 0.14 -7.18 -12.43
C GLY A 253 0.72 -8.60 -12.33
N THR A 254 0.66 -9.23 -11.15
CA THR A 254 0.88 -10.68 -10.99
C THR A 254 -0.44 -11.44 -10.93
N VAL A 255 -0.41 -12.76 -11.11
CA VAL A 255 -1.63 -13.61 -11.13
C VAL A 255 -1.55 -14.65 -10.01
N VAL A 256 -2.70 -15.08 -9.52
CA VAL A 256 -2.88 -16.27 -8.66
C VAL A 256 -3.92 -17.20 -9.28
N ALA A 257 -3.80 -18.49 -9.01
CA ALA A 257 -4.78 -19.48 -9.42
C ALA A 257 -4.96 -20.55 -8.33
N ALA A 258 -6.12 -21.20 -8.32
CA ALA A 258 -6.50 -22.26 -7.40
C ALA A 258 -7.40 -23.28 -8.12
N GLY A 259 -7.52 -24.49 -7.59
CA GLY A 259 -8.26 -25.59 -8.22
C GLY A 259 -7.38 -26.58 -8.97
N SER A 260 -8.01 -27.33 -9.86
CA SER A 260 -7.41 -28.49 -10.52
C SER A 260 -6.16 -28.09 -11.32
N SER A 261 -5.03 -28.69 -10.98
CA SER A 261 -3.72 -28.49 -11.64
C SER A 261 -3.37 -29.61 -12.63
N ARG A 262 -4.32 -30.52 -12.94
CA ARG A 262 -4.08 -31.78 -13.67
C ARG A 262 -3.50 -31.62 -15.08
N MET A 263 -3.63 -30.44 -15.68
CA MET A 263 -3.09 -30.06 -16.99
C MET A 263 -2.17 -28.85 -16.89
N ASN A 264 -1.69 -28.47 -15.69
CA ASN A 264 -0.89 -27.28 -15.41
C ASN A 264 -1.65 -25.94 -15.62
N GLN A 265 -2.98 -25.94 -15.59
CA GLN A 265 -3.81 -24.75 -15.84
C GLN A 265 -3.72 -23.68 -14.73
N THR A 266 -3.18 -24.06 -13.57
CA THR A 266 -2.92 -23.17 -12.42
C THR A 266 -1.47 -22.65 -12.37
N ASP A 267 -0.60 -23.02 -13.31
CA ASP A 267 0.85 -22.72 -13.29
C ASP A 267 1.14 -21.26 -13.73
N VAL A 268 0.56 -20.31 -13.00
CA VAL A 268 0.68 -18.87 -13.20
C VAL A 268 1.83 -18.25 -12.40
N GLU A 269 2.67 -19.07 -11.75
CA GLU A 269 3.82 -18.59 -10.99
C GLU A 269 4.83 -17.87 -11.90
N GLY A 270 5.42 -16.78 -11.40
CA GLY A 270 6.31 -15.91 -12.17
C GLY A 270 5.61 -15.01 -13.21
N TRP A 271 4.30 -15.16 -13.44
CA TRP A 271 3.55 -14.26 -14.33
C TRP A 271 3.52 -12.85 -13.76
N SER A 272 3.98 -11.89 -14.56
CA SER A 272 4.17 -10.50 -14.17
C SER A 272 3.94 -9.55 -15.35
N GLY A 273 3.56 -8.30 -15.07
CA GLY A 273 3.19 -7.32 -16.09
C GLY A 273 1.86 -7.63 -16.79
N ILE A 274 1.03 -8.50 -16.20
CA ILE A 274 -0.28 -8.90 -16.73
C ILE A 274 -1.29 -7.76 -16.52
N THR A 275 -2.10 -7.48 -17.54
CA THR A 275 -3.15 -6.45 -17.55
C THR A 275 -4.55 -6.99 -17.76
N ALA A 276 -4.68 -8.23 -18.27
CA ALA A 276 -5.95 -8.96 -18.33
C ALA A 276 -5.71 -10.47 -18.25
N ILE A 277 -6.71 -11.21 -17.79
CA ILE A 277 -6.72 -12.67 -17.69
C ILE A 277 -7.96 -13.25 -18.37
N ALA A 278 -7.86 -14.49 -18.85
CA ALA A 278 -9.00 -15.32 -19.25
C ALA A 278 -8.74 -16.77 -18.84
N ALA A 279 -9.80 -17.54 -18.59
CA ALA A 279 -9.74 -18.95 -18.24
C ALA A 279 -10.70 -19.73 -19.14
N GLY A 280 -10.26 -20.88 -19.62
CA GLY A 280 -11.02 -21.82 -20.44
C GLY A 280 -11.41 -23.08 -19.66
N GLU A 281 -11.82 -24.17 -20.31
CA GLU A 281 -12.11 -25.43 -19.59
C GLU A 281 -10.87 -25.89 -18.79
N ASN A 282 -9.74 -26.07 -19.47
CA ASN A 282 -8.50 -26.61 -18.89
C ASN A 282 -7.25 -25.77 -19.22
N HIS A 283 -7.38 -24.45 -19.43
CA HIS A 283 -6.25 -23.55 -19.67
C HIS A 283 -6.48 -22.11 -19.20
N THR A 284 -5.40 -21.39 -18.90
CA THR A 284 -5.38 -19.98 -18.46
C THR A 284 -4.58 -19.14 -19.44
N LEU A 285 -5.07 -17.94 -19.76
CA LEU A 285 -4.40 -16.91 -20.56
C LEU A 285 -4.07 -15.67 -19.72
N GLY A 286 -2.91 -15.07 -19.99
CA GLY A 286 -2.50 -13.77 -19.44
C GLY A 286 -2.03 -12.81 -20.54
N LEU A 287 -2.69 -11.66 -20.66
CA LEU A 287 -2.28 -10.57 -21.56
C LEU A 287 -1.32 -9.63 -20.83
N LYS A 288 -0.16 -9.36 -21.42
CA LYS A 288 0.86 -8.46 -20.88
C LYS A 288 0.70 -7.02 -21.39
N LYS A 289 1.21 -6.06 -20.60
CA LYS A 289 1.27 -4.62 -20.92
C LYS A 289 2.06 -4.27 -22.19
N ASP A 290 2.79 -5.22 -22.77
CA ASP A 290 3.52 -5.11 -24.04
C ASP A 290 2.75 -5.64 -25.27
N GLY A 291 1.52 -6.13 -25.08
CA GLY A 291 0.70 -6.72 -26.16
C GLY A 291 1.06 -8.15 -26.53
N THR A 292 1.89 -8.84 -25.74
CA THR A 292 2.11 -10.29 -25.85
C THR A 292 1.18 -11.08 -24.91
N VAL A 293 0.97 -12.36 -25.21
CA VAL A 293 0.12 -13.27 -24.42
C VAL A 293 0.95 -14.45 -23.92
N VAL A 294 0.66 -14.90 -22.70
CA VAL A 294 1.14 -16.17 -22.12
C VAL A 294 -0.06 -17.11 -21.89
N CYS A 295 0.20 -18.41 -21.95
CA CYS A 295 -0.78 -19.46 -21.71
C CYS A 295 -0.17 -20.56 -20.83
N THR A 296 -0.98 -21.21 -20.01
CA THR A 296 -0.66 -22.47 -19.34
C THR A 296 -1.91 -23.34 -19.24
N GLY A 297 -1.74 -24.67 -19.15
CA GLY A 297 -2.84 -25.62 -19.19
C GLY A 297 -2.69 -26.66 -20.30
N ASP A 298 -3.80 -27.33 -20.60
CA ASP A 298 -3.89 -28.25 -21.73
C ASP A 298 -3.54 -27.52 -23.04
N ASN A 299 -2.81 -28.23 -23.90
CA ASN A 299 -2.45 -27.80 -25.25
C ASN A 299 -2.75 -28.89 -26.30
N GLY A 300 -3.55 -29.90 -25.96
CA GLY A 300 -3.89 -31.03 -26.85
C GLY A 300 -4.61 -30.61 -28.14
N ALA A 301 -5.39 -29.53 -28.10
CA ALA A 301 -6.01 -28.92 -29.27
C ALA A 301 -5.16 -27.79 -29.90
N LYS A 302 -3.96 -27.50 -29.34
CA LYS A 302 -3.09 -26.35 -29.62
C LYS A 302 -3.56 -25.00 -29.08
N GLN A 303 -4.35 -24.99 -28.01
CA GLN A 303 -4.93 -23.76 -27.44
C GLN A 303 -3.91 -22.82 -26.76
N CYS A 304 -2.73 -23.30 -26.37
CA CYS A 304 -1.65 -22.47 -25.82
C CYS A 304 -0.60 -22.01 -26.85
N GLU A 305 -0.79 -22.22 -28.15
CA GLU A 305 0.12 -21.76 -29.21
C GLU A 305 0.02 -20.23 -29.47
N VAL A 306 0.27 -19.43 -28.44
CA VAL A 306 0.09 -17.97 -28.41
C VAL A 306 1.39 -17.16 -28.46
N SER A 307 2.56 -17.81 -28.49
CA SER A 307 3.88 -17.15 -28.42
C SER A 307 4.11 -16.10 -29.52
N GLU A 308 3.58 -16.36 -30.71
CA GLU A 308 3.75 -15.52 -31.89
C GLU A 308 2.79 -14.32 -31.91
N TRP A 309 1.85 -14.23 -30.96
CA TRP A 309 0.88 -13.14 -30.91
C TRP A 309 1.55 -11.84 -30.44
N LYS A 310 1.23 -10.73 -31.11
CA LYS A 310 1.79 -9.39 -30.88
C LYS A 310 0.66 -8.37 -31.00
N ASP A 311 0.87 -7.20 -30.41
CA ASP A 311 -0.06 -6.07 -30.44
C ASP A 311 -1.49 -6.44 -29.99
N VAL A 312 -1.61 -7.43 -29.09
CA VAL A 312 -2.88 -7.89 -28.53
C VAL A 312 -3.42 -6.83 -27.56
N ALA A 313 -4.70 -6.49 -27.70
CA ALA A 313 -5.42 -5.55 -26.84
C ALA A 313 -6.43 -6.24 -25.91
N LYS A 314 -6.96 -7.41 -26.31
CA LYS A 314 -7.92 -8.20 -25.54
C LYS A 314 -7.68 -9.70 -25.74
N ILE A 315 -8.04 -10.50 -24.75
CA ILE A 315 -8.02 -11.96 -24.78
C ILE A 315 -9.37 -12.53 -24.34
N ALA A 316 -9.71 -13.70 -24.85
CA ALA A 316 -10.80 -14.54 -24.37
C ALA A 316 -10.38 -16.01 -24.49
N ALA A 317 -10.89 -16.85 -23.59
CA ALA A 317 -10.68 -18.29 -23.60
C ALA A 317 -12.04 -18.99 -23.55
N GLY A 318 -12.13 -20.14 -24.19
CA GLY A 318 -13.29 -21.03 -24.16
C GLY A 318 -12.86 -22.43 -23.78
N ALA A 319 -13.57 -23.43 -24.28
CA ALA A 319 -13.33 -24.82 -23.95
C ALA A 319 -11.91 -25.32 -24.33
N ASP A 320 -11.71 -25.57 -25.62
CA ASP A 320 -10.45 -25.95 -26.24
C ASP A 320 -9.96 -24.90 -27.26
N ILE A 321 -10.28 -23.62 -27.00
CA ILE A 321 -9.97 -22.48 -27.88
C ILE A 321 -9.51 -21.24 -27.09
N SER A 322 -8.51 -20.56 -27.63
CA SER A 322 -7.96 -19.28 -27.17
C SER A 322 -8.09 -18.23 -28.27
N VAL A 323 -8.50 -17.01 -27.90
CA VAL A 323 -8.74 -15.89 -28.84
C VAL A 323 -8.00 -14.64 -28.38
N GLY A 324 -7.28 -14.00 -29.30
CA GLY A 324 -6.68 -12.69 -29.13
C GLY A 324 -7.27 -11.67 -30.10
N ILE A 325 -7.57 -10.46 -29.64
CA ILE A 325 -7.96 -9.33 -30.49
C ILE A 325 -6.85 -8.30 -30.44
N THR A 326 -6.27 -7.97 -31.58
CA THR A 326 -5.20 -6.96 -31.72
C THR A 326 -5.72 -5.54 -31.58
N GLN A 327 -4.83 -4.57 -31.37
CA GLN A 327 -5.14 -3.13 -31.36
C GLN A 327 -5.80 -2.66 -32.67
N GLU A 328 -5.52 -3.32 -33.80
CA GLU A 328 -6.16 -3.06 -35.10
C GLU A 328 -7.50 -3.79 -35.30
N GLY A 329 -7.99 -4.55 -34.30
CA GLY A 329 -9.26 -5.28 -34.37
C GLY A 329 -9.22 -6.56 -35.23
N LYS A 330 -8.02 -7.02 -35.63
CA LYS A 330 -7.79 -8.36 -36.21
C LYS A 330 -7.85 -9.41 -35.10
N VAL A 331 -8.53 -10.52 -35.37
CA VAL A 331 -8.64 -11.69 -34.48
C VAL A 331 -7.50 -12.69 -34.73
N LEU A 332 -7.00 -13.31 -33.67
CA LEU A 332 -6.01 -14.39 -33.63
C LEU A 332 -6.62 -15.57 -32.87
N ILE A 333 -6.35 -16.81 -33.29
CA ILE A 333 -6.87 -18.03 -32.65
C ILE A 333 -5.78 -19.08 -32.51
N ALA A 334 -5.85 -19.79 -31.38
CA ALA A 334 -5.12 -21.01 -31.06
C ALA A 334 -6.15 -22.02 -30.50
N GLY A 335 -5.95 -23.32 -30.73
CA GLY A 335 -6.91 -24.35 -30.32
C GLY A 335 -7.84 -24.80 -31.45
N SER A 336 -9.08 -25.19 -31.10
CA SER A 336 -10.09 -25.63 -32.05
C SER A 336 -10.39 -24.59 -33.14
N SER A 337 -10.55 -25.08 -34.36
CA SER A 337 -10.49 -24.29 -35.59
C SER A 337 -11.82 -23.63 -35.96
N ALA A 338 -12.18 -22.54 -35.29
CA ALA A 338 -13.22 -21.61 -35.75
C ALA A 338 -12.69 -20.71 -36.89
N ASP A 339 -13.43 -20.60 -38.00
CA ASP A 339 -13.00 -19.80 -39.16
C ASP A 339 -13.27 -18.29 -38.99
N VAL A 340 -12.31 -17.60 -38.40
CA VAL A 340 -12.32 -16.14 -38.25
C VAL A 340 -11.69 -15.37 -39.42
N SER A 341 -11.41 -16.02 -40.56
CA SER A 341 -10.74 -15.37 -41.70
C SER A 341 -11.50 -14.17 -42.29
N SER A 342 -12.81 -14.10 -42.03
CA SER A 342 -13.71 -13.01 -42.44
C SER A 342 -13.83 -11.86 -41.43
N LEU A 343 -13.29 -11.99 -40.21
CA LEU A 343 -13.48 -11.01 -39.15
C LEU A 343 -12.48 -9.85 -39.21
N SER A 344 -12.98 -8.63 -39.06
CA SER A 344 -12.20 -7.41 -38.88
C SER A 344 -12.96 -6.39 -38.04
N SER A 345 -12.25 -5.42 -37.44
CA SER A 345 -12.84 -4.35 -36.61
C SER A 345 -13.67 -4.84 -35.41
N VAL A 346 -13.39 -6.04 -34.89
CA VAL A 346 -14.13 -6.64 -33.76
C VAL A 346 -13.88 -5.86 -32.47
N GLN A 347 -14.93 -5.56 -31.71
CA GLN A 347 -14.80 -4.81 -30.45
C GLN A 347 -14.59 -5.74 -29.24
N ASN A 348 -15.39 -6.80 -29.13
CA ASN A 348 -15.32 -7.83 -28.08
C ASN A 348 -15.64 -9.21 -28.69
N VAL A 349 -15.10 -10.26 -28.07
CA VAL A 349 -15.50 -11.65 -28.31
C VAL A 349 -15.86 -12.28 -26.96
N VAL A 350 -16.99 -12.98 -26.92
CA VAL A 350 -17.41 -13.88 -25.84
C VAL A 350 -17.39 -15.30 -26.44
N ILE A 351 -17.08 -16.32 -25.64
CA ILE A 351 -16.92 -17.68 -26.14
C ILE A 351 -17.89 -18.61 -25.38
N SER A 352 -18.57 -19.46 -26.13
CA SER A 352 -19.51 -20.48 -25.65
C SER A 352 -18.97 -21.82 -26.12
N GLY A 353 -18.41 -22.66 -25.25
CA GLY A 353 -17.69 -23.86 -25.71
C GLY A 353 -16.50 -23.49 -26.62
N ASP A 354 -16.54 -23.91 -27.89
CA ASP A 354 -15.66 -23.42 -28.96
C ASP A 354 -16.36 -22.50 -29.99
N THR A 355 -17.63 -22.14 -29.75
CA THR A 355 -18.42 -21.16 -30.53
C THR A 355 -18.06 -19.71 -30.14
N LEU A 356 -17.86 -18.86 -31.15
CA LEU A 356 -17.49 -17.45 -30.98
C LEU A 356 -18.70 -16.53 -31.13
N LEU A 357 -18.94 -15.70 -30.12
CA LEU A 357 -19.95 -14.63 -30.11
C LEU A 357 -19.23 -13.28 -30.25
N ILE A 358 -19.45 -12.61 -31.38
CA ILE A 358 -18.63 -11.49 -31.86
C ILE A 358 -19.44 -10.21 -31.80
N LEU A 359 -19.04 -9.27 -30.94
CA LEU A 359 -19.69 -7.97 -30.83
C LEU A 359 -18.97 -6.94 -31.71
N THR A 360 -19.68 -6.43 -32.72
CA THR A 360 -19.16 -5.45 -33.67
C THR A 360 -19.30 -4.02 -33.13
N GLN A 361 -18.56 -3.07 -33.71
CA GLN A 361 -18.66 -1.64 -33.36
C GLN A 361 -20.05 -1.03 -33.60
N SER A 362 -20.92 -1.68 -34.37
CA SER A 362 -22.32 -1.26 -34.58
C SER A 362 -23.28 -1.81 -33.51
N GLY A 363 -22.78 -2.46 -32.45
CA GLY A 363 -23.61 -3.11 -31.43
C GLY A 363 -24.40 -4.30 -31.96
N SER A 364 -23.90 -4.93 -33.03
CA SER A 364 -24.49 -6.11 -33.64
C SER A 364 -23.74 -7.36 -33.19
N LEU A 365 -24.46 -8.45 -32.92
CA LEU A 365 -23.86 -9.73 -32.57
C LEU A 365 -23.78 -10.65 -33.81
N ASP A 366 -22.56 -11.01 -34.20
CA ASP A 366 -22.30 -12.11 -35.12
C ASP A 366 -21.93 -13.38 -34.33
N CYS A 367 -22.09 -14.55 -34.94
CA CYS A 367 -21.72 -15.82 -34.33
C CYS A 367 -21.01 -16.72 -35.35
N ILE A 368 -19.95 -17.39 -34.90
CA ILE A 368 -19.26 -18.44 -35.66
C ILE A 368 -19.33 -19.72 -34.83
N SER A 369 -20.13 -20.68 -35.29
CA SER A 369 -20.36 -21.95 -34.61
C SER A 369 -19.09 -22.80 -34.54
N GLY A 370 -18.77 -23.27 -33.34
CA GLY A 370 -17.83 -24.37 -33.11
C GLY A 370 -18.51 -25.74 -33.19
N LYS A 371 -17.93 -26.73 -32.52
CA LYS A 371 -18.50 -28.08 -32.33
C LYS A 371 -19.42 -28.14 -31.09
N ARG A 372 -19.21 -27.23 -30.14
CA ARG A 372 -19.88 -27.05 -28.85
C ARG A 372 -20.29 -25.57 -28.70
N GLY A 373 -21.19 -25.27 -27.76
CA GLY A 373 -21.68 -23.90 -27.55
C GLY A 373 -22.91 -23.52 -28.36
N VAL A 374 -23.42 -22.32 -28.06
CA VAL A 374 -24.70 -21.80 -28.55
C VAL A 374 -24.48 -20.57 -29.42
N CYS A 375 -24.87 -20.66 -30.69
CA CYS A 375 -25.20 -19.46 -31.47
C CYS A 375 -26.67 -19.10 -31.24
N PRO A 376 -26.99 -17.86 -30.82
CA PRO A 376 -28.38 -17.43 -30.59
C PRO A 376 -29.17 -17.37 -31.92
N ALA A 377 -30.38 -17.92 -31.93
CA ALA A 377 -31.23 -17.98 -33.13
C ALA A 377 -31.76 -16.60 -33.55
N LYS A 378 -31.72 -15.62 -32.64
CA LYS A 378 -31.95 -14.20 -32.93
C LYS A 378 -30.74 -13.41 -32.47
N LYS A 379 -30.13 -12.63 -33.38
CA LYS A 379 -29.10 -11.65 -33.02
C LYS A 379 -29.72 -10.57 -32.11
N PRO A 380 -29.34 -10.48 -30.83
CA PRO A 380 -29.85 -9.44 -29.95
C PRO A 380 -29.27 -8.07 -30.33
N SER A 381 -29.89 -7.00 -29.84
CA SER A 381 -29.45 -5.62 -30.00
C SER A 381 -29.63 -4.86 -28.69
N ASN A 382 -28.87 -3.76 -28.52
CA ASN A 382 -28.80 -3.00 -27.26
C ASN A 382 -28.25 -3.78 -26.05
N ILE A 383 -27.49 -4.85 -26.29
CA ILE A 383 -26.76 -5.56 -25.23
C ILE A 383 -25.48 -4.81 -24.83
N THR A 384 -25.12 -4.88 -23.55
CA THR A 384 -23.91 -4.28 -22.97
C THR A 384 -22.86 -5.31 -22.60
N MET A 385 -23.27 -6.54 -22.28
CA MET A 385 -22.43 -7.66 -21.91
C MET A 385 -23.07 -8.97 -22.38
N ALA A 386 -22.25 -9.99 -22.63
CA ALA A 386 -22.72 -11.36 -22.73
C ALA A 386 -21.76 -12.28 -21.97
N ALA A 387 -22.26 -13.40 -21.47
CA ALA A 387 -21.48 -14.47 -20.86
C ALA A 387 -22.05 -15.82 -21.32
N ALA A 388 -21.23 -16.85 -21.44
CA ALA A 388 -21.70 -18.15 -21.95
C ALA A 388 -20.86 -19.31 -21.41
N SER A 389 -21.46 -20.49 -21.42
CA SER A 389 -20.81 -21.79 -21.23
C SER A 389 -20.94 -22.63 -22.50
N SER A 390 -20.65 -23.93 -22.43
CA SER A 390 -20.83 -24.86 -23.55
C SER A 390 -22.29 -25.13 -23.92
N ASP A 391 -23.24 -24.81 -23.04
CA ASP A 391 -24.67 -25.19 -23.16
C ASP A 391 -25.63 -23.98 -23.25
N HIS A 392 -25.26 -22.81 -22.74
CA HIS A 392 -26.11 -21.61 -22.76
C HIS A 392 -25.34 -20.29 -22.80
N VAL A 393 -26.04 -19.24 -23.20
CA VAL A 393 -25.57 -17.85 -23.28
C VAL A 393 -26.56 -16.91 -22.58
N LEU A 394 -26.00 -15.96 -21.83
CA LEU A 394 -26.67 -14.83 -21.20
C LEU A 394 -26.35 -13.54 -21.94
N PHE A 395 -27.35 -12.67 -22.08
CA PHE A 395 -27.23 -11.33 -22.65
C PHE A 395 -27.75 -10.30 -21.65
N LEU A 396 -26.88 -9.38 -21.23
CA LEU A 396 -27.26 -8.23 -20.42
C LEU A 396 -27.67 -7.08 -21.35
N ASN A 397 -28.91 -6.60 -21.20
CA ASN A 397 -29.43 -5.48 -21.97
C ASN A 397 -29.08 -4.14 -21.30
N ARG A 398 -29.06 -3.05 -22.08
CA ARG A 398 -28.71 -1.70 -21.61
C ARG A 398 -29.67 -1.12 -20.55
N ASP A 399 -30.86 -1.70 -20.38
CA ASP A 399 -31.82 -1.34 -19.32
C ASP A 399 -31.58 -2.09 -17.99
N GLY A 400 -30.65 -3.05 -17.94
CA GLY A 400 -30.39 -3.89 -16.78
C GLY A 400 -31.25 -5.15 -16.68
N THR A 401 -32.01 -5.48 -17.74
CA THR A 401 -32.66 -6.80 -17.89
C THR A 401 -31.69 -7.83 -18.47
N VAL A 402 -31.94 -9.13 -18.23
CA VAL A 402 -31.16 -10.23 -18.83
C VAL A 402 -32.08 -11.10 -19.67
N SER A 403 -31.56 -11.61 -20.79
CA SER A 403 -32.16 -12.71 -21.55
C SER A 403 -31.17 -13.86 -21.71
N ALA A 404 -31.68 -15.08 -21.90
CA ALA A 404 -30.88 -16.29 -22.01
C ALA A 404 -31.34 -17.15 -23.20
N GLU A 405 -30.40 -17.86 -23.84
CA GLU A 405 -30.67 -18.82 -24.91
C GLU A 405 -29.70 -20.02 -24.80
N GLY A 406 -30.17 -21.21 -25.16
CA GLY A 406 -29.40 -22.46 -25.05
C GLY A 406 -30.24 -23.61 -24.52
N ASP A 407 -29.59 -24.53 -23.80
CA ASP A 407 -30.25 -25.61 -23.08
C ASP A 407 -31.13 -25.10 -21.93
N LYS A 408 -32.26 -25.77 -21.72
CA LYS A 408 -33.28 -25.46 -20.71
C LYS A 408 -33.17 -26.32 -19.47
N GLU A 409 -32.46 -27.45 -19.52
CA GLU A 409 -32.34 -28.35 -18.38
C GLU A 409 -31.74 -27.63 -17.16
N TYR A 410 -32.11 -28.13 -15.99
CA TYR A 410 -31.81 -27.56 -14.67
C TYR A 410 -32.42 -26.17 -14.39
N GLY A 411 -33.11 -25.54 -15.34
CA GLY A 411 -33.70 -24.19 -15.17
C GLY A 411 -32.71 -23.05 -15.46
N ARG A 412 -31.59 -23.32 -16.13
CA ARG A 412 -30.47 -22.37 -16.31
C ARG A 412 -30.78 -21.11 -17.13
N LEU A 413 -31.96 -21.04 -17.77
CA LEU A 413 -32.43 -19.88 -18.55
C LEU A 413 -33.47 -19.00 -17.81
N GLU A 414 -33.78 -19.26 -16.54
CA GLU A 414 -34.84 -18.57 -15.78
C GLU A 414 -34.44 -17.17 -15.27
N VAL A 415 -33.94 -16.34 -16.19
CA VAL A 415 -33.42 -14.98 -15.93
C VAL A 415 -34.41 -13.86 -16.22
N GLY A 416 -35.61 -14.17 -16.73
CA GLY A 416 -36.57 -13.18 -17.26
C GLY A 416 -37.05 -12.16 -16.22
N GLU A 417 -37.13 -12.56 -14.95
CA GLU A 417 -37.52 -11.67 -13.85
C GLU A 417 -36.37 -10.75 -13.40
N TRP A 418 -35.12 -10.97 -13.82
CA TRP A 418 -33.97 -10.20 -13.35
C TRP A 418 -34.01 -8.75 -13.89
N LYS A 419 -33.80 -7.79 -12.99
CA LYS A 419 -33.79 -6.34 -13.23
C LYS A 419 -32.58 -5.72 -12.52
N ASP A 420 -32.17 -4.54 -12.96
CA ASP A 420 -31.03 -3.81 -12.38
C ASP A 420 -29.71 -4.61 -12.31
N VAL A 421 -29.51 -5.54 -13.25
CA VAL A 421 -28.27 -6.31 -13.39
C VAL A 421 -27.17 -5.42 -14.00
N ILE A 422 -25.93 -5.58 -13.53
CA ILE A 422 -24.73 -4.87 -14.01
C ILE A 422 -23.63 -5.79 -14.54
N ALA A 423 -23.65 -7.07 -14.19
CA ALA A 423 -22.80 -8.11 -14.78
C ALA A 423 -23.49 -9.47 -14.74
N VAL A 424 -23.10 -10.36 -15.64
CA VAL A 424 -23.58 -11.74 -15.74
C VAL A 424 -22.41 -12.71 -15.92
N ALA A 425 -22.54 -13.92 -15.39
CA ALA A 425 -21.66 -15.05 -15.71
C ALA A 425 -22.51 -16.33 -15.86
N ALA A 426 -22.01 -17.28 -16.65
CA ALA A 426 -22.65 -18.57 -16.90
C ALA A 426 -21.64 -19.68 -16.58
N GLY A 427 -22.01 -20.56 -15.65
CA GLY A 427 -21.29 -21.81 -15.41
C GLY A 427 -21.77 -22.91 -16.35
N GLU A 428 -21.38 -24.16 -16.12
CA GLU A 428 -21.90 -25.28 -16.94
C GLU A 428 -23.43 -25.35 -16.80
N LYS A 429 -23.93 -25.58 -15.57
CA LYS A 429 -25.36 -25.86 -15.30
C LYS A 429 -26.13 -24.71 -14.64
N HIS A 430 -25.49 -23.57 -14.39
CA HIS A 430 -26.10 -22.41 -13.71
C HIS A 430 -25.75 -21.06 -14.36
N SER A 431 -26.56 -20.07 -14.02
CA SER A 431 -26.48 -18.67 -14.46
C SER A 431 -26.46 -17.78 -13.24
N VAL A 432 -25.61 -16.75 -13.23
CA VAL A 432 -25.52 -15.78 -12.14
C VAL A 432 -25.49 -14.35 -12.66
N GLY A 433 -26.10 -13.43 -11.91
CA GLY A 433 -26.14 -12.00 -12.18
C GLY A 433 -25.82 -11.18 -10.94
N LEU A 434 -25.05 -10.10 -11.11
CA LEU A 434 -24.75 -9.11 -10.08
C LEU A 434 -25.67 -7.89 -10.27
N LEU A 435 -26.38 -7.49 -9.22
CA LEU A 435 -27.29 -6.34 -9.24
C LEU A 435 -26.58 -5.03 -8.86
N LYS A 436 -27.18 -3.88 -9.22
CA LYS A 436 -26.68 -2.53 -8.89
C LYS A 436 -26.41 -2.31 -7.39
N ASN A 437 -27.17 -2.96 -6.52
CA ASN A 437 -27.04 -2.90 -5.06
C ASN A 437 -26.07 -3.94 -4.46
N GLY A 438 -25.34 -4.69 -5.28
CA GLY A 438 -24.38 -5.71 -4.82
C GLY A 438 -24.99 -7.08 -4.47
N THR A 439 -26.32 -7.20 -4.45
CA THR A 439 -27.04 -8.48 -4.36
C THR A 439 -26.72 -9.36 -5.57
N LEU A 440 -26.69 -10.68 -5.38
CA LEU A 440 -26.60 -11.65 -6.47
C LEU A 440 -27.97 -12.28 -6.77
N VAL A 441 -28.17 -12.66 -8.02
CA VAL A 441 -29.30 -13.51 -8.46
C VAL A 441 -28.75 -14.71 -9.20
N ALA A 442 -29.37 -15.88 -9.01
CA ALA A 442 -28.94 -17.13 -9.63
C ALA A 442 -30.12 -17.98 -10.14
N ALA A 443 -29.87 -18.77 -11.18
CA ALA A 443 -30.83 -19.70 -11.80
C ALA A 443 -30.08 -20.92 -12.37
N GLY A 444 -30.75 -22.06 -12.50
CA GLY A 444 -30.12 -23.32 -12.88
C GLY A 444 -29.81 -24.23 -11.69
N ASP A 445 -28.82 -25.10 -11.85
CA ASP A 445 -28.49 -26.09 -10.82
C ASP A 445 -27.93 -25.46 -9.52
N ASN A 446 -28.15 -26.19 -8.43
CA ASN A 446 -27.62 -25.90 -7.10
C ASN A 446 -27.24 -27.20 -6.35
N SER A 447 -26.94 -28.30 -7.04
CA SER A 447 -26.57 -29.57 -6.38
C SER A 447 -25.33 -29.47 -5.49
N ARG A 448 -24.52 -28.41 -5.64
CA ARG A 448 -23.33 -28.09 -4.83
C ARG A 448 -23.43 -26.77 -4.06
N GLY A 449 -24.60 -26.10 -4.05
CA GLY A 449 -24.74 -24.74 -3.50
C GLY A 449 -24.17 -23.64 -4.39
N GLN A 450 -23.88 -23.89 -5.67
CA GLN A 450 -23.23 -22.91 -6.56
C GLN A 450 -24.13 -21.74 -6.99
N SER A 451 -25.45 -21.87 -6.77
CA SER A 451 -26.48 -20.84 -6.94
C SER A 451 -26.99 -20.32 -5.59
N GLU A 452 -26.21 -20.56 -4.54
CA GLU A 452 -26.29 -19.92 -3.23
C GLU A 452 -25.04 -19.05 -3.04
N MET A 453 -25.16 -18.07 -2.16
CA MET A 453 -24.01 -17.48 -1.48
C MET A 453 -24.48 -17.07 -0.10
N SER A 454 -24.89 -18.07 0.68
CA SER A 454 -25.10 -17.86 2.10
C SER A 454 -23.80 -17.31 2.68
N GLY A 455 -23.90 -16.19 3.39
CA GLY A 455 -22.92 -15.90 4.43
C GLY A 455 -23.07 -17.01 5.46
N ASN A 456 -22.29 -18.09 5.32
CA ASN A 456 -22.24 -19.17 6.29
C ASN A 456 -21.67 -18.60 7.59
N SER A 457 -22.57 -18.12 8.44
CA SER A 457 -22.25 -17.65 9.78
C SER A 457 -21.98 -18.84 10.70
N GLU A 458 -20.81 -19.46 10.51
CA GLU A 458 -19.90 -19.38 11.64
C GLU A 458 -19.60 -17.88 11.81
N GLU A 459 -19.99 -17.29 12.93
CA GLU A 459 -19.66 -15.89 13.18
C GLU A 459 -18.13 -15.78 13.20
N GLU A 460 -17.54 -15.17 12.16
CA GLU A 460 -16.10 -14.95 12.03
C GLU A 460 -15.62 -14.20 13.30
N LYS A 461 -15.17 -14.93 14.34
CA LYS A 461 -15.03 -14.44 15.72
C LYS A 461 -14.13 -13.21 15.69
N GLN A 462 -14.72 -12.03 15.88
CA GLN A 462 -13.96 -10.80 15.85
C GLN A 462 -12.96 -10.81 17.00
N LEU A 463 -11.70 -10.56 16.68
CA LEU A 463 -10.64 -10.48 17.68
C LEU A 463 -10.97 -9.41 18.72
N ASP A 464 -10.76 -9.76 19.97
CA ASP A 464 -11.08 -8.89 21.10
C ASP A 464 -10.28 -7.59 21.02
N THR A 465 -10.89 -6.46 21.41
CA THR A 465 -10.26 -5.15 21.22
C THR A 465 -8.96 -5.02 22.00
N VAL A 466 -7.95 -4.38 21.40
CA VAL A 466 -6.64 -4.17 22.03
C VAL A 466 -6.79 -3.30 23.29
N LYS A 467 -6.51 -3.88 24.45
CA LYS A 467 -6.73 -3.27 25.78
C LYS A 467 -5.43 -2.79 26.43
N ASN A 468 -5.59 -1.90 27.42
CA ASN A 468 -4.52 -1.35 28.25
C ASN A 468 -3.32 -0.76 27.47
N ILE A 469 -3.61 -0.03 26.38
CA ILE A 469 -2.60 0.71 25.61
C ILE A 469 -1.92 1.73 26.52
N LYS A 470 -0.62 1.50 26.80
CA LYS A 470 0.25 2.36 27.59
C LYS A 470 1.28 2.98 26.65
N ILE A 471 1.40 4.30 26.72
CA ILE A 471 2.39 5.08 25.98
C ILE A 471 3.26 5.79 27.01
N SER A 472 4.57 5.55 26.96
CA SER A 472 5.56 6.17 27.83
C SER A 472 6.67 6.80 26.99
N GLN A 473 7.04 8.03 27.32
CA GLN A 473 8.18 8.71 26.73
C GLN A 473 9.36 8.68 27.69
N ASP A 474 10.53 8.27 27.18
CA ASP A 474 11.82 8.34 27.86
C ASP A 474 12.79 9.07 26.92
N GLY A 475 13.07 10.35 27.22
CA GLY A 475 13.76 11.25 26.31
C GLY A 475 13.12 11.27 24.91
N ASP A 476 13.94 11.01 23.89
CA ASP A 476 13.56 10.97 22.46
C ASP A 476 13.05 9.58 22.01
N GLN A 477 12.61 8.73 22.95
CA GLN A 477 11.99 7.43 22.67
C GLN A 477 10.56 7.36 23.21
N ILE A 478 9.61 7.08 22.32
CA ILE A 478 8.20 6.87 22.62
C ILE A 478 7.94 5.37 22.53
N LYS A 479 7.74 4.71 23.67
CA LYS A 479 7.37 3.29 23.73
C LYS A 479 5.85 3.17 23.87
N ILE A 480 5.25 2.40 22.97
CA ILE A 480 3.83 2.02 22.97
C ILE A 480 3.74 0.52 23.28
N SER A 481 2.86 0.12 24.20
CA SER A 481 2.66 -1.27 24.60
C SER A 481 1.21 -1.56 24.95
N TRP A 482 0.75 -2.78 24.74
CA TRP A 482 -0.64 -3.21 24.94
C TRP A 482 -0.70 -4.64 25.48
N ASP A 483 -1.88 -5.07 25.94
CA ASP A 483 -2.09 -6.46 26.35
C ASP A 483 -2.22 -7.37 25.12
N LYS A 484 -1.80 -8.65 25.23
CA LYS A 484 -1.97 -9.62 24.14
C LYS A 484 -3.46 -9.95 23.97
N VAL A 485 -3.96 -9.80 22.74
CA VAL A 485 -5.28 -10.30 22.32
C VAL A 485 -5.19 -11.81 22.08
N GLU A 486 -6.20 -12.55 22.53
CA GLU A 486 -6.33 -14.00 22.27
C GLU A 486 -6.45 -14.27 20.76
N ASP A 487 -5.91 -15.39 20.27
CA ASP A 487 -5.86 -15.79 18.85
C ASP A 487 -5.18 -14.81 17.85
N ALA A 488 -4.66 -13.67 18.33
CA ALA A 488 -3.92 -12.71 17.53
C ALA A 488 -2.45 -13.12 17.33
N ASP A 489 -2.02 -13.13 16.07
CA ASP A 489 -0.66 -13.41 15.60
C ASP A 489 0.20 -12.14 15.48
N TYR A 490 -0.43 -11.01 15.14
CA TYR A 490 0.26 -9.73 14.94
C TYR A 490 -0.68 -8.55 15.13
N TYR A 491 -0.10 -7.35 15.18
CA TYR A 491 -0.81 -6.09 15.32
C TYR A 491 -0.37 -5.12 14.22
N GLU A 492 -1.26 -4.25 13.76
CA GLU A 492 -0.88 -3.05 13.03
C GLU A 492 -0.98 -1.84 13.96
N VAL A 493 0.09 -1.05 14.06
CA VAL A 493 0.12 0.22 14.79
C VAL A 493 0.25 1.35 13.78
N SER A 494 -0.70 2.28 13.78
CA SER A 494 -0.69 3.45 12.89
C SER A 494 -0.93 4.77 13.62
N ALA A 495 -0.36 5.86 13.07
CA ALA A 495 -0.49 7.22 13.60
C ALA A 495 -0.11 8.28 12.55
N ALA A 496 -0.84 9.40 12.57
CA ALA A 496 -0.48 10.59 11.81
C ALA A 496 0.61 11.39 12.57
N LEU A 497 1.87 11.20 12.18
CA LEU A 497 3.04 11.92 12.72
C LEU A 497 3.46 13.05 11.74
N LYS A 498 4.74 13.47 11.71
CA LYS A 498 5.28 14.33 10.61
C LYS A 498 5.08 13.72 9.22
N LYS A 499 4.88 12.41 9.16
CA LYS A 499 4.40 11.61 8.03
C LYS A 499 3.47 10.54 8.60
N GLU A 500 2.61 9.98 7.76
CA GLU A 500 1.83 8.79 8.14
C GLU A 500 2.77 7.65 8.54
N TYR A 501 2.50 7.06 9.70
CA TYR A 501 3.16 5.85 10.19
C TYR A 501 2.16 4.70 10.19
N SER A 502 2.58 3.56 9.63
CA SER A 502 1.96 2.25 9.86
C SER A 502 3.10 1.22 9.93
N ALA A 503 2.99 0.26 10.85
CA ALA A 503 3.87 -0.89 10.92
C ALA A 503 3.14 -2.13 11.45
N LYS A 504 3.44 -3.28 10.86
CA LYS A 504 3.11 -4.60 11.40
C LYS A 504 4.11 -4.97 12.49
N ILE A 505 3.61 -5.40 13.65
CA ILE A 505 4.36 -5.81 14.83
C ILE A 505 3.88 -7.21 15.24
N ASP A 506 4.73 -8.24 15.16
CA ASP A 506 4.41 -9.61 15.62
C ASP A 506 4.56 -9.77 17.17
N GLY A 507 4.44 -8.68 17.92
CA GLY A 507 4.58 -8.62 19.38
C GLY A 507 3.80 -7.43 19.97
N THR A 508 3.72 -7.33 21.30
CA THR A 508 2.78 -6.41 21.99
C THR A 508 3.37 -5.04 22.39
N SER A 509 4.47 -4.62 21.75
CA SER A 509 5.02 -3.27 21.93
C SER A 509 5.86 -2.81 20.76
N VAL A 510 5.90 -1.51 20.50
CA VAL A 510 6.78 -0.84 19.53
C VAL A 510 7.45 0.39 20.16
N SER A 511 8.68 0.70 19.75
CA SER A 511 9.39 1.92 20.13
C SER A 511 9.60 2.80 18.92
N LEU A 512 9.25 4.08 19.04
CA LEU A 512 9.37 5.10 18.00
C LEU A 512 10.35 6.20 18.45
N ASN A 513 11.07 6.80 17.50
CA ASN A 513 11.95 7.92 17.77
C ASN A 513 11.21 9.27 17.68
N GLY A 514 11.49 10.18 18.60
CA GLY A 514 10.84 11.49 18.71
C GLY A 514 11.09 12.41 17.51
N ASN A 515 12.11 12.14 16.68
CA ASN A 515 12.30 12.84 15.40
C ASN A 515 11.11 12.72 14.43
N LEU A 516 10.25 11.70 14.59
CA LEU A 516 9.04 11.50 13.80
C LEU A 516 7.89 12.44 14.21
N PHE A 517 7.94 13.00 15.43
CA PHE A 517 6.82 13.72 16.06
C PHE A 517 7.04 15.24 15.99
N GLU A 518 5.96 16.02 15.89
CA GLU A 518 6.01 17.49 16.04
C GLU A 518 5.82 17.87 17.50
N ASP A 519 6.64 18.80 17.99
CA ASP A 519 6.57 19.27 19.37
C ASP A 519 5.23 19.96 19.70
N GLY A 520 4.72 19.71 20.90
CA GLY A 520 3.43 20.22 21.38
C GLY A 520 2.20 19.69 20.63
N LYS A 521 2.34 18.78 19.64
CA LYS A 521 1.20 18.19 18.95
C LYS A 521 0.64 16.96 19.67
N GLN A 522 -0.68 16.88 19.62
CA GLN A 522 -1.42 15.68 19.96
C GLN A 522 -1.36 14.69 18.80
N VAL A 523 -1.08 13.43 19.11
CA VAL A 523 -1.02 12.28 18.21
C VAL A 523 -2.03 11.24 18.69
N THR A 524 -2.84 10.72 17.77
CA THR A 524 -3.69 9.56 18.04
C THR A 524 -3.05 8.33 17.43
N PHE A 525 -2.72 7.35 18.26
CA PHE A 525 -2.35 6.01 17.82
C PHE A 525 -3.61 5.17 17.63
N SER A 526 -3.62 4.34 16.59
CA SER A 526 -4.62 3.32 16.33
C SER A 526 -3.92 1.95 16.31
N ILE A 527 -4.46 0.98 17.04
CA ILE A 527 -3.93 -0.38 17.11
C ILE A 527 -5.03 -1.39 16.78
N VAL A 528 -4.76 -2.28 15.83
CA VAL A 528 -5.64 -3.36 15.39
C VAL A 528 -4.92 -4.69 15.57
N ALA A 529 -5.61 -5.68 16.15
CA ALA A 529 -5.12 -7.05 16.25
C ALA A 529 -5.56 -7.88 15.03
N TYR A 530 -4.68 -8.76 14.56
CA TYR A 530 -4.89 -9.65 13.41
C TYR A 530 -4.47 -11.08 13.72
N SER A 531 -5.22 -12.05 13.20
CA SER A 531 -4.83 -13.45 13.15
C SER A 531 -4.29 -13.81 11.76
N ARG A 532 -3.70 -15.01 11.64
CA ARG A 532 -3.38 -15.67 10.37
C ARG A 532 -4.37 -16.81 10.07
N GLN A 533 -5.39 -17.00 10.91
CA GLN A 533 -6.50 -17.94 10.72
C GLN A 533 -7.62 -17.27 9.91
N ASP A 534 -8.11 -17.94 8.87
CA ASP A 534 -9.07 -17.36 7.91
C ASP A 534 -10.50 -17.14 8.47
N ASN A 535 -10.77 -17.57 9.72
CA ASN A 535 -12.08 -17.49 10.38
C ASN A 535 -12.18 -16.41 11.48
N LEU A 536 -11.17 -15.54 11.64
CA LEU A 536 -11.12 -14.53 12.71
C LEU A 536 -11.01 -13.11 12.13
N LYS A 537 -12.06 -12.29 12.30
CA LYS A 537 -12.03 -10.88 11.86
C LYS A 537 -11.03 -10.07 12.70
N PRO A 538 -10.29 -9.10 12.10
CA PRO A 538 -9.46 -8.16 12.84
C PRO A 538 -10.26 -7.41 13.91
N SER A 539 -9.59 -7.03 15.00
CA SER A 539 -10.26 -6.30 16.09
C SER A 539 -10.77 -4.93 15.62
N GLU A 540 -11.78 -4.38 16.29
CA GLU A 540 -12.03 -2.94 16.15
C GLU A 540 -10.78 -2.12 16.52
N ALA A 541 -10.63 -0.96 15.90
CA ALA A 541 -9.47 -0.09 16.05
C ALA A 541 -9.46 0.57 17.43
N SER A 542 -8.59 0.07 18.32
CA SER A 542 -8.41 0.65 19.64
C SER A 542 -7.49 1.86 19.55
N THR A 543 -7.96 3.02 20.00
CA THR A 543 -7.24 4.29 19.83
C THR A 543 -6.77 4.86 21.17
N GLN A 544 -5.52 5.33 21.20
CA GLN A 544 -4.94 6.01 22.36
C GLN A 544 -4.33 7.35 21.94
N VAL A 545 -4.77 8.41 22.61
CA VAL A 545 -4.27 9.77 22.41
C VAL A 545 -3.02 9.99 23.26
N PHE A 546 -2.01 10.62 22.68
CA PHE A 546 -0.75 10.98 23.31
C PHE A 546 -0.39 12.43 22.94
N ASN A 547 0.13 13.20 23.89
CA ASN A 547 0.65 14.54 23.63
C ASN A 547 2.18 14.45 23.62
N TYR A 548 2.80 14.63 22.45
CA TYR A 548 4.26 14.63 22.39
C TYR A 548 4.80 16.00 22.80
N PHE A 549 5.78 15.97 23.69
CA PHE A 549 6.64 17.10 23.98
C PHE A 549 8.05 16.69 23.61
N ALA A 550 8.71 17.44 22.73
CA ALA A 550 10.12 17.23 22.48
C ALA A 550 10.88 17.36 23.81
N PRO A 551 11.86 16.48 24.10
CA PRO A 551 12.72 16.68 25.25
C PRO A 551 13.30 18.08 25.18
N THR A 552 12.94 18.95 26.13
CA THR A 552 13.53 20.29 26.17
C THR A 552 15.02 20.11 26.36
N ALA A 553 15.79 20.46 25.33
CA ALA A 553 17.19 20.79 25.51
C ALA A 553 17.22 21.86 26.60
N THR A 554 17.69 21.49 27.80
CA THR A 554 17.90 22.41 28.90
C THR A 554 18.72 23.56 28.34
N PRO A 555 18.21 24.81 28.32
CA PRO A 555 18.83 25.88 27.56
C PRO A 555 20.27 26.05 28.01
N SER A 556 21.19 25.73 27.10
CA SER A 556 22.59 25.50 27.40
C SER A 556 23.21 26.79 27.93
N GLN A 557 23.67 26.76 29.18
CA GLN A 557 24.16 27.97 29.83
C GLN A 557 25.57 28.28 29.30
N THR A 558 25.74 29.41 28.62
CA THR A 558 27.06 29.87 28.18
C THR A 558 27.97 30.07 29.39
N LEU A 559 29.12 29.39 29.38
CA LEU A 559 30.11 29.48 30.45
C LEU A 559 30.65 30.92 30.57
N ALA A 560 31.04 31.30 31.79
CA ALA A 560 31.64 32.60 32.03
C ALA A 560 32.99 32.74 31.29
N SER A 561 33.24 33.89 30.67
CA SER A 561 34.51 34.16 30.00
C SER A 561 35.69 34.09 30.96
N VAL A 562 36.78 33.47 30.49
CA VAL A 562 38.00 33.25 31.27
C VAL A 562 38.58 34.56 31.79
N ALA A 563 38.78 34.66 33.11
CA ALA A 563 39.22 35.87 33.77
C ALA A 563 40.68 35.79 34.27
N ASN A 564 41.25 36.96 34.57
CA ASN A 564 42.54 37.13 35.23
C ASN A 564 43.71 36.37 34.57
N VAL A 565 43.77 36.41 33.24
CA VAL A 565 44.87 35.85 32.44
C VAL A 565 46.19 36.52 32.85
N LYS A 566 47.08 35.74 33.47
CA LYS A 566 48.40 36.16 33.95
C LYS A 566 49.47 35.50 33.06
N ILE A 567 50.38 36.31 32.54
CA ILE A 567 51.54 35.83 31.78
C ILE A 567 52.79 36.07 32.62
N SER A 568 53.65 35.05 32.67
CA SER A 568 54.93 35.06 33.38
C SER A 568 56.00 34.43 32.51
N GLN A 569 57.23 34.92 32.60
CA GLN A 569 58.33 34.50 31.74
C GLN A 569 59.57 34.19 32.58
N ASP A 570 60.23 33.08 32.28
CA ASP A 570 61.53 32.68 32.81
C ASP A 570 62.59 32.62 31.69
N ALA A 571 63.82 32.19 32.00
CA ALA A 571 64.91 32.13 31.04
C ALA A 571 64.63 31.19 29.84
N ASN A 572 63.76 30.19 30.01
CA ASN A 572 63.46 29.14 29.05
C ASN A 572 62.01 29.16 28.52
N ASN A 573 61.03 29.67 29.29
CA ASN A 573 59.61 29.56 28.97
C ASN A 573 58.77 30.82 29.25
N VAL A 574 57.62 30.92 28.58
CA VAL A 574 56.48 31.75 28.93
C VAL A 574 55.36 30.85 29.47
N ARG A 575 54.92 31.07 30.71
CA ARG A 575 53.73 30.43 31.30
C ARG A 575 52.56 31.40 31.32
N ILE A 576 51.46 30.97 30.69
CA ILE A 576 50.16 31.65 30.66
C ILE A 576 49.24 30.89 31.61
N SER A 577 48.56 31.58 32.52
CA SER A 577 47.64 31.00 33.49
C SER A 577 46.40 31.86 33.69
N TRP A 578 45.30 31.27 34.14
CA TRP A 578 44.02 31.94 34.33
C TRP A 578 43.28 31.39 35.55
N ASP A 579 42.20 32.06 35.95
CA ASP A 579 41.33 31.58 37.01
C ASP A 579 40.34 30.54 36.45
N ALA A 580 39.98 29.54 37.26
CA ALA A 580 39.09 28.46 36.83
C ALA A 580 37.66 28.97 36.58
N VAL A 581 37.05 28.54 35.49
CA VAL A 581 35.64 28.78 35.17
C VAL A 581 34.80 27.63 35.75
N GLU A 582 33.74 27.98 36.49
CA GLU A 582 32.83 27.00 37.06
C GLU A 582 32.12 26.21 35.95
N HIS A 583 31.99 24.89 36.12
CA HIS A 583 31.49 23.93 35.12
C HIS A 583 32.30 23.79 33.81
N ALA A 584 33.49 24.39 33.69
CA ALA A 584 34.39 24.12 32.58
C ALA A 584 35.23 22.85 32.82
N ASP A 585 35.17 21.90 31.87
CA ASP A 585 35.99 20.68 31.87
C ASP A 585 37.33 20.87 31.14
N TYR A 586 37.41 21.85 30.24
CA TYR A 586 38.59 22.15 29.44
C TYR A 586 38.66 23.63 29.03
N TYR A 587 39.83 24.02 28.51
CA TYR A 587 40.11 25.31 27.92
C TYR A 587 40.79 25.13 26.57
N GLU A 588 40.32 25.80 25.55
CA GLU A 588 40.96 25.88 24.24
C GLU A 588 41.76 27.18 24.16
N VAL A 589 43.09 27.06 24.10
CA VAL A 589 44.04 28.17 24.16
C VAL A 589 44.69 28.34 22.81
N SER A 590 44.49 29.51 22.19
CA SER A 590 45.12 29.92 20.92
C SER A 590 46.15 31.03 21.14
N VAL A 591 47.33 30.92 20.52
CA VAL A 591 48.41 31.92 20.62
C VAL A 591 48.89 32.30 19.21
N THR A 592 48.69 33.57 18.84
CA THR A 592 48.79 34.03 17.45
C THR A 592 50.09 34.79 17.16
N ASN A 593 50.78 34.38 16.08
CA ASN A 593 52.11 34.79 15.59
C ASN A 593 53.29 34.07 16.28
N LEU A 594 53.74 32.89 15.81
CA LEU A 594 53.41 32.17 14.56
C LEU A 594 53.34 30.65 14.80
N ASN A 595 53.04 29.85 13.75
CA ASN A 595 52.68 28.43 13.84
C ASN A 595 51.45 28.07 14.69
N GLY A 596 50.57 29.06 14.96
CA GLY A 596 49.17 28.83 15.32
C GLY A 596 48.95 27.83 16.46
N TYR A 597 49.67 28.00 17.57
CA TYR A 597 49.53 27.11 18.72
C TYR A 597 48.09 27.16 19.21
N HIS A 598 47.41 26.01 19.13
CA HIS A 598 46.03 25.81 19.55
C HIS A 598 45.95 24.46 20.28
N GLU A 599 45.77 24.49 21.60
CA GLU A 599 45.69 23.26 22.41
C GLU A 599 44.46 23.27 23.34
N LYS A 600 43.86 22.10 23.51
CA LYS A 600 42.73 21.84 24.40
C LYS A 600 43.25 21.22 25.69
N VAL A 601 43.32 22.01 26.76
CA VAL A 601 43.92 21.63 28.05
C VAL A 601 42.88 21.53 29.14
N SER A 602 43.01 20.58 30.06
CA SER A 602 42.13 20.42 31.23
C SER A 602 42.56 21.23 32.47
N GLY A 603 43.78 21.79 32.46
CA GLY A 603 44.31 22.64 33.53
C GLY A 603 44.27 24.13 33.19
N THR A 604 44.30 24.99 34.21
CA THR A 604 44.20 26.46 34.05
C THR A 604 45.54 27.16 33.72
N SER A 605 46.46 26.46 33.06
CA SER A 605 47.69 27.07 32.55
C SER A 605 48.36 26.26 31.45
N VAL A 606 48.92 26.96 30.45
CA VAL A 606 49.85 26.43 29.46
C VAL A 606 51.25 26.99 29.70
N THR A 607 52.30 26.21 29.38
CA THR A 607 53.69 26.68 29.37
C THR A 607 54.29 26.42 28.01
N LEU A 608 54.76 27.48 27.35
CA LEU A 608 55.37 27.45 26.01
C LEU A 608 56.84 27.83 26.11
N PRO A 609 57.75 27.18 25.36
CA PRO A 609 59.16 27.57 25.38
C PRO A 609 59.35 28.95 24.76
N ASN A 610 60.38 29.67 25.20
CA ASN A 610 60.75 31.01 24.69
C ASN A 610 61.03 31.02 23.17
N SER A 611 61.35 29.87 22.57
CA SER A 611 61.49 29.68 21.12
C SER A 611 60.17 29.75 20.33
N SER A 612 59.01 29.72 21.00
CA SER A 612 57.69 29.86 20.36
C SER A 612 57.29 31.31 20.09
N PHE A 613 58.12 32.30 20.45
CA PHE A 613 57.80 33.72 20.38
C PHE A 613 58.88 34.51 19.63
N GLU A 614 58.46 35.45 18.77
CA GLU A 614 59.36 36.37 18.08
C GLU A 614 59.69 37.59 18.97
N ASP A 615 60.98 37.91 19.12
CA ASP A 615 61.44 39.05 19.92
C ASP A 615 60.87 40.39 19.45
N GLY A 616 60.39 41.20 20.40
CA GLY A 616 59.78 42.50 20.15
C GLY A 616 58.40 42.45 19.48
N LYS A 617 57.76 41.29 19.32
CA LYS A 617 56.40 41.18 18.76
C LYS A 617 55.31 41.23 19.82
N GLN A 618 54.18 41.80 19.43
CA GLN A 618 52.91 41.55 20.10
C GLN A 618 52.32 40.22 19.62
N VAL A 619 51.81 39.45 20.58
CA VAL A 619 51.22 38.13 20.41
C VAL A 619 49.83 38.16 21.07
N THR A 620 48.82 37.68 20.34
CA THR A 620 47.44 37.63 20.84
C THR A 620 47.14 36.24 21.37
N ILE A 621 46.77 36.18 22.65
CA ILE A 621 46.36 34.96 23.36
C ILE A 621 44.83 35.00 23.48
N THR A 622 44.16 33.98 22.94
CA THR A 622 42.71 33.79 23.07
C THR A 622 42.44 32.52 23.88
N ILE A 623 41.52 32.59 24.85
CA ILE A 623 41.13 31.43 25.67
C ILE A 623 39.61 31.29 25.68
N ILE A 624 39.13 30.08 25.40
CA ILE A 624 37.73 29.66 25.47
C ILE A 624 37.62 28.58 26.55
N ALA A 625 36.76 28.74 27.54
CA ALA A 625 36.37 27.66 28.45
C ALA A 625 35.24 26.82 27.82
N GLY A 626 35.27 25.51 28.02
CA GLY A 626 34.26 24.59 27.48
C GLY A 626 33.96 23.43 28.41
N SER A 627 32.79 22.81 28.24
CA SER A 627 32.35 21.64 28.99
C SER A 627 32.20 20.42 28.07
N ASN A 628 32.33 19.23 28.66
CA ASN A 628 31.93 17.96 28.06
C ASN A 628 30.45 17.63 28.28
N SER A 629 29.75 18.41 29.12
CA SER A 629 28.32 18.33 29.35
C SER A 629 27.54 19.15 28.31
N THR A 630 26.47 18.57 27.78
CA THR A 630 25.55 19.24 26.85
C THR A 630 24.67 20.33 27.50
N LEU A 631 24.82 20.56 28.81
CA LEU A 631 24.09 21.58 29.58
C LEU A 631 24.74 22.96 29.50
N TYR A 632 25.96 23.09 28.95
CA TYR A 632 26.71 24.35 28.91
C TYR A 632 27.27 24.63 27.52
N GLU A 633 27.30 25.90 27.12
CA GLU A 633 27.98 26.34 25.89
C GLU A 633 29.36 26.90 26.21
N ASN A 634 30.29 26.78 25.26
CA ASN A 634 31.62 27.36 25.40
C ASN A 634 31.56 28.88 25.65
N SER A 635 32.45 29.38 26.50
CA SER A 635 32.47 30.78 26.90
C SER A 635 32.84 31.71 25.74
N VAL A 636 32.35 32.95 25.75
CA VAL A 636 32.86 33.99 24.83
C VAL A 636 34.37 34.18 25.04
N GLU A 637 35.11 34.26 23.93
CA GLU A 637 36.57 34.41 23.88
C GLU A 637 37.14 35.45 24.85
N SER A 638 38.09 35.03 25.68
CA SER A 638 38.92 35.94 26.48
C SER A 638 40.22 36.24 25.74
N ILE A 639 40.42 37.50 25.34
CA ILE A 639 41.52 37.92 24.48
C ILE A 639 42.51 38.81 25.27
N THR A 640 43.77 38.39 25.34
CA THR A 640 44.87 39.09 26.02
C THR A 640 46.04 39.30 25.06
N ASN A 641 46.50 40.54 24.91
CA ASN A 641 47.68 40.86 24.10
C ASN A 641 48.94 40.95 24.97
N TYR A 642 50.01 40.30 24.53
CA TYR A 642 51.28 40.21 25.23
C TYR A 642 52.42 40.64 24.31
N ASN A 643 53.31 41.52 24.79
CA ASN A 643 54.51 41.92 24.06
C ASN A 643 55.67 41.04 24.54
N TYR A 644 56.14 40.13 23.71
CA TYR A 644 57.27 39.27 24.06
C TYR A 644 58.60 40.01 23.87
N ILE A 645 59.52 39.79 24.81
CA ILE A 645 60.91 40.26 24.76
C ILE A 645 61.78 39.06 25.11
N ALA A 646 62.75 38.74 24.29
CA ALA A 646 63.66 37.62 24.55
C ALA A 646 64.51 37.89 25.81
N PRO A 647 64.73 36.90 26.69
CA PRO A 647 65.57 37.09 27.85
C PRO A 647 67.02 37.32 27.40
N THR A 648 67.63 38.42 27.83
CA THR A 648 69.01 38.77 27.48
C THR A 648 69.95 37.61 27.84
N PRO A 649 70.77 37.09 26.89
CA PRO A 649 71.63 35.95 27.18
C PRO A 649 72.69 36.35 28.21
N THR A 650 72.64 35.70 29.38
CA THR A 650 73.72 35.77 30.38
C THR A 650 75.03 35.34 29.71
N PRO A 651 76.09 36.16 29.72
CA PRO A 651 77.31 35.88 28.96
C PRO A 651 77.95 34.58 29.45
N THR A 652 78.10 33.61 28.55
CA THR A 652 78.79 32.34 28.83
C THR A 652 80.23 32.66 29.26
N PRO A 653 80.69 32.20 30.45
CA PRO A 653 82.03 32.50 30.91
C PRO A 653 83.07 31.85 29.97
N THR A 654 84.00 32.66 29.48
CA THR A 654 85.08 32.22 28.59
C THR A 654 85.91 31.12 29.27
N PRO A 655 86.24 30.01 28.59
CA PRO A 655 87.05 28.95 29.19
C PRO A 655 88.45 29.46 29.53
N VAL A 656 88.80 29.41 30.82
CA VAL A 656 90.12 29.76 31.34
C VAL A 656 91.06 28.55 31.19
N PRO A 657 92.28 28.71 30.64
CA PRO A 657 93.22 27.59 30.49
C PRO A 657 93.76 27.09 31.84
N THR A 658 93.93 25.78 31.94
CA THR A 658 94.33 25.03 33.15
C THR A 658 95.78 25.28 33.59
N PRO A 659 96.02 25.58 34.89
CA PRO A 659 97.28 25.31 35.58
C PRO A 659 97.19 24.03 36.46
N GLU A 660 98.34 23.52 36.91
CA GLU A 660 98.54 22.12 37.29
C GLU A 660 98.65 21.86 38.81
N ILE A 661 97.93 20.83 39.29
CA ILE A 661 98.11 19.96 40.49
C ILE A 661 98.79 20.51 41.76
N THR A 662 98.12 20.41 42.90
CA THR A 662 98.70 20.09 44.24
C THR A 662 97.59 19.53 45.17
N PRO A 663 97.88 18.85 46.32
CA PRO A 663 97.25 17.55 46.58
C PRO A 663 96.11 17.51 47.61
N GLU A 664 95.43 16.36 47.60
CA GLU A 664 94.34 15.91 48.47
C GLU A 664 94.74 15.72 49.96
N PRO A 665 93.86 16.07 50.92
CA PRO A 665 93.88 15.55 52.29
C PRO A 665 92.97 14.33 52.46
N THR A 666 93.57 13.20 52.80
CA THR A 666 92.97 11.85 52.93
C THR A 666 91.78 11.77 53.91
N PRO A 667 90.67 11.07 53.56
CA PRO A 667 89.66 10.65 54.54
C PRO A 667 90.13 9.45 55.38
N VAL A 668 89.97 9.53 56.69
CA VAL A 668 90.35 8.49 57.68
C VAL A 668 89.19 7.49 57.90
N PRO A 669 89.44 6.18 58.09
CA PRO A 669 88.60 5.15 57.47
C PRO A 669 87.71 4.28 58.39
N THR A 670 86.82 3.49 57.74
CA THR A 670 86.44 2.10 58.12
C THR A 670 85.50 1.91 59.34
N PRO A 671 84.67 0.83 59.42
CA PRO A 671 84.65 -0.40 58.60
C PRO A 671 83.39 -0.68 57.75
N SER A 672 83.56 -1.63 56.84
CA SER A 672 82.56 -2.29 56.00
C SER A 672 82.24 -3.71 56.50
N GLU A 673 81.55 -4.50 55.67
CA GLU A 673 81.41 -5.98 55.68
C GLU A 673 80.32 -6.58 56.61
N ILE A 674 79.64 -7.69 56.26
CA ILE A 674 79.72 -8.61 55.08
C ILE A 674 78.29 -9.16 54.74
N PRO A 675 78.03 -9.79 53.56
CA PRO A 675 76.67 -9.91 52.98
C PRO A 675 76.03 -11.32 52.99
N GLU A 676 74.79 -11.37 52.44
CA GLU A 676 74.16 -12.54 51.78
C GLU A 676 73.72 -13.74 52.66
N PRO A 677 72.97 -14.77 52.14
CA PRO A 677 72.74 -15.17 50.74
C PRO A 677 71.27 -15.38 50.30
N SER A 678 71.11 -15.85 49.05
CA SER A 678 69.86 -16.29 48.42
C SER A 678 69.83 -17.81 48.16
N SER A 679 68.63 -18.44 48.18
CA SER A 679 68.35 -19.73 47.51
C SER A 679 66.85 -20.09 47.59
N THR A 680 66.06 -20.08 46.50
CA THR A 680 65.64 -21.23 45.64
C THR A 680 64.51 -22.14 46.25
N PRO A 681 63.82 -23.08 45.52
CA PRO A 681 62.34 -23.13 45.56
C PRO A 681 61.68 -24.54 45.73
N ALA A 682 60.38 -24.60 45.44
CA ALA A 682 59.51 -25.79 45.18
C ALA A 682 58.98 -26.59 46.40
N GLY A 683 57.80 -27.24 46.23
CA GLY A 683 57.24 -28.20 47.21
C GLY A 683 55.70 -28.21 47.34
N GLU A 684 55.08 -29.12 46.58
CA GLU A 684 53.86 -29.95 46.74
C GLU A 684 52.92 -29.89 47.99
N GLY A 685 51.71 -30.47 47.82
CA GLY A 685 50.62 -30.67 48.81
C GLY A 685 49.25 -30.43 48.14
N GLU A 686 48.41 -31.44 47.87
CA GLU A 686 47.49 -32.15 48.80
C GLU A 686 46.58 -31.20 49.61
N GLY A 687 45.25 -31.37 49.68
CA GLY A 687 44.33 -32.35 49.07
C GLY A 687 42.92 -32.13 49.66
N GLY A 688 41.87 -32.77 49.12
CA GLY A 688 40.51 -32.69 49.71
C GLY A 688 39.37 -32.92 48.71
N ASP A 689 38.69 -34.05 48.86
CA ASP A 689 37.52 -34.47 48.10
C ASP A 689 36.21 -33.90 48.70
N GLU A 690 35.16 -33.79 47.88
CA GLU A 690 33.91 -34.55 48.09
C GLU A 690 32.95 -34.42 46.89
N GLU A 691 31.98 -35.34 46.81
CA GLU A 691 31.24 -35.68 45.59
C GLU A 691 29.83 -35.06 45.53
N SER A 692 29.29 -34.90 44.32
CA SER A 692 27.90 -35.33 44.03
C SER A 692 27.65 -35.52 42.53
N GLU A 693 27.26 -36.73 42.14
CA GLU A 693 26.70 -37.07 40.82
C GLU A 693 25.22 -36.62 40.71
N GLY A 694 24.54 -36.61 39.56
CA GLY A 694 24.88 -37.01 38.18
C GLY A 694 24.10 -36.15 37.16
N SER A 695 24.16 -36.33 35.83
CA SER A 695 24.24 -37.57 35.03
C SER A 695 23.01 -38.47 35.25
N HIS A 696 22.21 -38.90 34.26
CA HIS A 696 22.27 -38.91 32.78
C HIS A 696 20.94 -38.36 32.19
N GLY A 697 20.67 -38.22 30.88
CA GLY A 697 21.40 -38.51 29.63
C GLY A 697 20.39 -38.60 28.46
N ASN A 698 20.87 -38.72 27.21
CA ASN A 698 20.00 -38.72 26.01
C ASN A 698 19.19 -40.01 25.83
N GLU A 699 17.93 -39.87 25.41
CA GLU A 699 17.39 -40.41 24.15
C GLU A 699 16.49 -39.36 23.48
#